data_AF-A0A2N8UGS8-F1
#
_entry.id   AF-A0A2N8UGS8-F1
#
_cell.length_a   1.000
_cell.length_b   1.000
_cell.length_c   1.000
_cell.angle_alpha   90.00
_cell.angle_beta   90.00
_cell.angle_gamma   90.00
#
_symmetry.space_group_name_H-M   'P 1'
#
loop_
_entity.id
_entity.type
_entity.pdbx_description
1 polymer ?
#
loop_
_entity_poly.entity_id
_entity_poly.type
_entity_poly.pdbx_seq_one_letter_code
_entity_poly.pdbx_strand_id
1 'polypeptide(L)'
;MSLQLPRILIVDHFDSYTLNLLSLLHPTDAQQDQLPPIYRQELTRRIADRVLVLPHTHPLLEPAAFHELVRPHIDAIILSPGPGSPDKAADFGAAETLLKDESLRLPVFGVCLGHQGLAVAFGGQVTRAISVRHGLQSKLKVVEPPLSHATPHHSISSILQGVPQDALVVRYNSLVVDPDTLPDCLRVTAWSYDHISTAPPPRPGTTRKNPSPAPLRVLAEHAAPLKHRDLASLSRSPSTVPFSSRNGSDRLSDVGDMPLSEATSVDDVVEVEGSLVPEHAVSPAIMALQHNTLPFYGVQFHPESIESNWGHTIMSNFLDLVRQFWHEQASHQDQQESTTSSDALRRVQAWNDAALALPTHLKLAGERCLASHGHAQPQAAASTLGADRHMFTLVANRTPALPPDRSVDMVHVFDKLFRRASPAGAVWLDSARLKDPHSRYSFMALPSFVLSYRDGSESIIVSGDENFTSKVAFVEAKDLSLWSFMDELQGQLQASIDLTAASDILDGDQQGSIFRAGFSGYWGYEMKNESLQLETRAPVGSSDNAFDAEFLYCPRVLAFDHHLRQWIAFALVQSSPSTPSLPDRVGEVDGALEDLRANGRHWSRWALSKSDAETWMHETLTSVQALCSEDPNPTRTDAAQSAAAFRNAMPLLKPRMLAEDYMDQIESARELIAAGESYELCMTNQFQGRLAPLSSPLDTADTDHFDLYCKLRARNPAPYSAFIRLPSFPAAGTEAEAQKRGRAILSTSPERFMRITAHGHVEMKPIKGTLARAGFGPGEQGMRAGCGASHEAELANRRWREAEDAARRAALSADVKERAENLMIVDLIRADLFSFCHSDSVAVPKLMQVESYETVHQLVTTVTGQLKASVGTTEAIRRCFPPGSMTGAPKRRSVQLLERLELNLADAQRDDELRARRGIYSGALGWLGCDGAADFSVVIRTLVADGDDVSIGAGGAITYLSDARKEWQEVLDKVTALANIDA
;
A
#
# COMPACT_ATOMS: atom_id res chain seq x y z
N MET A 1 -26.38 -25.09 -8.90
CA MET A 1 -25.97 -24.48 -7.62
C MET A 1 -27.08 -23.56 -7.17
N SER A 2 -27.73 -23.85 -6.04
CA SER A 2 -28.76 -22.94 -5.52
C SER A 2 -28.06 -21.74 -4.88
N LEU A 3 -28.25 -20.56 -5.48
CA LEU A 3 -27.77 -19.23 -5.03
C LEU A 3 -28.51 -18.75 -3.78
N GLN A 4 -28.57 -19.59 -2.73
CA GLN A 4 -29.26 -19.30 -1.48
C GLN A 4 -28.36 -18.45 -0.59
N LEU A 5 -28.29 -17.16 -0.92
CA LEU A 5 -27.53 -16.17 -0.17
C LEU A 5 -28.45 -15.43 0.82
N PRO A 6 -28.28 -15.59 2.14
CA PRO A 6 -28.98 -14.80 3.15
C PRO A 6 -28.56 -13.32 3.11
N ARG A 7 -29.29 -12.45 3.82
CA ARG A 7 -28.83 -11.08 4.09
C ARG A 7 -27.87 -11.10 5.28
N ILE A 8 -26.65 -10.62 5.07
CA ILE A 8 -25.56 -10.74 6.04
C ILE A 8 -25.13 -9.35 6.48
N LEU A 9 -25.01 -9.14 7.79
CA LEU A 9 -24.30 -8.00 8.34
C LEU A 9 -22.86 -8.39 8.66
N ILE A 10 -21.89 -7.67 8.10
CA ILE A 10 -20.48 -7.73 8.50
C ILE A 10 -20.21 -6.51 9.37
N VAL A 11 -19.83 -6.74 10.62
CA VAL A 11 -19.35 -5.71 11.53
C VAL A 11 -17.86 -5.57 11.35
N ASP A 12 -17.41 -4.46 10.76
CA ASP A 12 -16.01 -4.15 10.46
C ASP A 12 -15.32 -3.52 11.67
N HIS A 13 -14.27 -4.15 12.22
CA HIS A 13 -13.47 -3.63 13.32
C HIS A 13 -12.25 -2.84 12.81
N PHE A 14 -12.40 -2.17 11.66
CA PHE A 14 -11.34 -1.42 10.97
C PHE A 14 -10.12 -2.27 10.60
N ASP A 15 -10.32 -3.53 10.23
CA ASP A 15 -9.26 -4.35 9.65
C ASP A 15 -9.08 -4.02 8.16
N SER A 16 -7.84 -4.15 7.68
CA SER A 16 -7.51 -4.08 6.27
C SER A 16 -7.82 -5.38 5.52
N TYR A 17 -8.43 -6.39 6.16
CA TYR A 17 -8.78 -7.66 5.50
C TYR A 17 -10.29 -7.93 5.44
N THR A 18 -11.14 -7.13 6.10
CA THR A 18 -12.58 -7.37 6.21
C THR A 18 -13.25 -7.64 4.86
N LEU A 19 -12.91 -6.88 3.81
CA LEU A 19 -13.55 -7.02 2.50
C LEU A 19 -13.11 -8.29 1.75
N ASN A 20 -12.02 -8.93 2.15
CA ASN A 20 -11.65 -10.24 1.60
C ASN A 20 -12.68 -11.32 1.96
N LEU A 21 -13.47 -11.15 3.02
CA LEU A 21 -14.58 -12.06 3.35
C LEU A 21 -15.62 -12.14 2.22
N LEU A 22 -15.76 -11.06 1.41
CA LEU A 22 -16.65 -11.06 0.25
C LEU A 22 -16.19 -12.05 -0.82
N SER A 23 -14.88 -12.31 -0.93
CA SER A 23 -14.35 -13.32 -1.86
C SER A 23 -14.84 -14.72 -1.51
N LEU A 24 -15.04 -15.02 -0.22
CA LEU A 24 -15.50 -16.34 0.23
C LEU A 24 -16.98 -16.61 -0.09
N LEU A 25 -17.74 -15.56 -0.43
CA LEU A 25 -19.12 -15.66 -0.90
C LEU A 25 -19.21 -15.97 -2.40
N HIS A 26 -18.09 -15.83 -3.12
CA HIS A 26 -17.96 -16.30 -4.48
C HIS A 26 -17.52 -17.78 -4.52
N PRO A 27 -17.81 -18.51 -5.61
CA PRO A 27 -17.19 -19.79 -5.89
C PRO A 27 -15.67 -19.66 -5.96
N THR A 28 -14.95 -20.76 -5.76
CA THR A 28 -13.49 -20.77 -5.93
C THR A 28 -13.10 -20.43 -7.37
N ASP A 29 -11.91 -19.85 -7.58
CA ASP A 29 -11.41 -19.47 -8.91
C ASP A 29 -11.58 -20.58 -9.97
N ALA A 30 -11.22 -21.83 -9.60
CA ALA A 30 -11.34 -23.00 -10.47
C ALA A 30 -12.79 -23.31 -10.91
N GLN A 31 -13.78 -22.95 -10.08
CA GLN A 31 -15.20 -23.08 -10.40
C GLN A 31 -15.76 -21.82 -11.07
N GLN A 32 -15.20 -20.65 -10.75
CA GLN A 32 -15.60 -19.38 -11.31
C GLN A 32 -15.38 -19.36 -12.82
N ASP A 33 -14.24 -19.87 -13.30
CA ASP A 33 -13.95 -19.98 -14.74
C ASP A 33 -14.94 -20.87 -15.51
N GLN A 34 -15.56 -21.83 -14.83
CA GLN A 34 -16.54 -22.75 -15.41
C GLN A 34 -17.96 -22.15 -15.46
N LEU A 35 -18.23 -21.09 -14.69
CA LEU A 35 -19.54 -20.44 -14.65
C LEU A 35 -19.72 -19.47 -15.82
N PRO A 36 -20.87 -19.51 -16.53
CA PRO A 36 -21.18 -18.52 -17.56
C PRO A 36 -21.19 -17.08 -16.98
N PRO A 37 -20.73 -16.07 -17.73
CA PRO A 37 -20.62 -14.68 -17.25
C PRO A 37 -21.89 -14.11 -16.62
N ILE A 38 -23.07 -14.48 -17.15
CA ILE A 38 -24.37 -14.04 -16.63
C ILE A 38 -24.57 -14.46 -15.17
N TYR A 39 -24.15 -15.67 -14.80
CA TYR A 39 -24.29 -16.15 -13.42
C TYR A 39 -23.33 -15.44 -12.47
N ARG A 40 -22.12 -15.08 -12.93
CA ARG A 40 -21.15 -14.31 -12.13
C ARG A 40 -21.69 -12.91 -11.85
N GLN A 41 -22.18 -12.23 -12.88
CA GLN A 41 -22.78 -10.90 -12.76
C GLN A 41 -23.98 -10.91 -11.79
N GLU A 42 -24.86 -11.90 -11.91
CA GLU A 42 -26.01 -12.05 -11.01
C GLU A 42 -25.58 -12.33 -9.56
N LEU A 43 -24.54 -13.14 -9.34
CA LEU A 43 -24.00 -13.37 -7.99
C LEU A 43 -23.36 -12.11 -7.39
N THR A 44 -22.52 -11.41 -8.16
CA THR A 44 -21.93 -10.13 -7.77
C THR A 44 -23.01 -9.13 -7.38
N ARG A 45 -24.09 -9.03 -8.17
CA ARG A 45 -25.25 -8.19 -7.87
C ARG A 45 -25.94 -8.61 -6.57
N ARG A 46 -26.19 -9.90 -6.37
CA ARG A 46 -26.81 -10.41 -5.12
C ARG A 46 -25.95 -10.14 -3.88
N ILE A 47 -24.64 -10.29 -3.97
CA ILE A 47 -23.72 -9.98 -2.86
C ILE A 47 -23.85 -8.49 -2.50
N ALA A 48 -23.76 -7.60 -3.50
CA ALA A 48 -23.94 -6.16 -3.28
C ALA A 48 -25.33 -5.82 -2.71
N ASP A 49 -26.37 -6.55 -3.11
CA ASP A 49 -27.74 -6.30 -2.66
C ASP A 49 -28.05 -6.84 -1.25
N ARG A 50 -27.27 -7.79 -0.74
CA ARG A 50 -27.59 -8.56 0.48
C ARG A 50 -26.56 -8.49 1.59
N VAL A 51 -25.34 -8.06 1.30
CA VAL A 51 -24.27 -7.93 2.30
C VAL A 51 -24.15 -6.47 2.70
N LEU A 52 -24.36 -6.22 3.99
CA LEU A 52 -24.19 -4.92 4.62
C LEU A 52 -22.89 -4.93 5.40
N VAL A 53 -21.97 -4.01 5.11
CA VAL A 53 -20.75 -3.81 5.90
C VAL A 53 -20.89 -2.50 6.66
N LEU A 54 -20.78 -2.55 7.99
CA LEU A 54 -20.80 -1.37 8.86
C LEU A 54 -19.61 -1.40 9.82
N PRO A 55 -18.91 -0.27 10.03
CA PRO A 55 -17.89 -0.21 11.07
C PRO A 55 -18.51 -0.43 12.45
N HIS A 56 -17.77 -1.03 13.38
CA HIS A 56 -18.27 -1.35 14.72
C HIS A 56 -18.71 -0.12 15.52
N THR A 57 -18.24 1.07 15.15
CA THR A 57 -18.65 2.36 15.72
C THR A 57 -19.86 2.99 15.02
N HIS A 58 -20.45 2.34 14.02
CA HIS A 58 -21.55 2.93 13.25
C HIS A 58 -22.80 3.11 14.14
N PRO A 59 -23.49 4.28 14.10
CA PRO A 59 -24.67 4.54 14.94
C PRO A 59 -25.83 3.54 14.75
N LEU A 60 -25.91 2.87 13.60
CA LEU A 60 -26.91 1.82 13.35
C LEU A 60 -26.67 0.53 14.16
N LEU A 61 -25.50 0.36 14.78
CA LEU A 61 -25.21 -0.78 15.65
C LEU A 61 -25.54 -0.51 17.13
N GLU A 62 -25.92 0.73 17.47
CA GLU A 62 -26.45 1.04 18.81
C GLU A 62 -27.74 0.23 19.07
N PRO A 63 -27.96 -0.31 20.27
CA PRO A 63 -29.00 -1.32 20.51
C PRO A 63 -30.39 -0.93 19.97
N ALA A 64 -30.87 0.28 20.28
CA ALA A 64 -32.18 0.74 19.84
C ALA A 64 -32.27 0.86 18.30
N ALA A 65 -31.27 1.48 17.68
CA ALA A 65 -31.23 1.66 16.23
C ALA A 65 -31.06 0.32 15.50
N PHE A 66 -30.24 -0.58 16.05
CA PHE A 66 -30.02 -1.91 15.50
C PHE A 66 -31.31 -2.73 15.47
N HIS A 67 -32.03 -2.80 16.59
CA HIS A 67 -33.28 -3.57 16.67
C HIS A 67 -34.38 -3.06 15.74
N GLU A 68 -34.47 -1.74 15.57
CA GLU A 68 -35.49 -1.12 14.74
C GLU A 68 -35.13 -1.16 13.24
N LEU A 69 -33.90 -0.76 12.89
CA LEU A 69 -33.52 -0.44 11.51
C LEU A 69 -32.70 -1.54 10.82
N VAL A 70 -31.97 -2.38 11.55
CA VAL A 70 -31.03 -3.36 10.97
C VAL A 70 -31.52 -4.78 11.14
N ARG A 71 -31.80 -5.20 12.39
CA ARG A 71 -32.15 -6.57 12.78
C ARG A 71 -33.29 -7.19 11.96
N PRO A 72 -34.38 -6.48 11.59
CA PRO A 72 -35.45 -7.06 10.79
C PRO A 72 -34.99 -7.46 9.37
N HIS A 73 -33.92 -6.86 8.88
CA HIS A 73 -33.48 -6.97 7.49
C HIS A 73 -32.27 -7.90 7.29
N ILE A 74 -31.76 -8.52 8.34
CA ILE A 74 -30.61 -9.42 8.28
C ILE A 74 -30.98 -10.82 8.77
N ASP A 75 -30.22 -11.81 8.32
CA ASP A 75 -30.43 -13.24 8.57
C ASP A 75 -29.21 -13.89 9.25
N ALA A 76 -28.04 -13.24 9.24
CA ALA A 76 -26.80 -13.66 9.91
C ALA A 76 -25.85 -12.48 10.17
N ILE A 77 -24.91 -12.65 11.10
CA ILE A 77 -23.86 -11.67 11.42
C ILE A 77 -22.48 -12.30 11.27
N ILE A 78 -21.54 -11.55 10.71
CA ILE A 78 -20.11 -11.86 10.73
C ILE A 78 -19.40 -10.75 11.50
N LEU A 79 -18.65 -11.13 12.52
CA LEU A 79 -17.75 -10.24 13.26
C LEU A 79 -16.37 -10.38 12.63
N SER A 80 -15.95 -9.33 11.93
CA SER A 80 -14.68 -9.29 11.21
C SER A 80 -13.47 -9.43 12.15
N PRO A 81 -12.29 -9.75 11.60
CA PRO A 81 -11.04 -9.52 12.31
C PRO A 81 -10.80 -8.02 12.59
N GLY A 82 -9.72 -7.69 13.31
CA GLY A 82 -9.39 -6.32 13.67
C GLY A 82 -8.13 -6.22 14.53
N PRO A 83 -7.54 -5.01 14.63
CA PRO A 83 -6.48 -4.74 15.58
C PRO A 83 -7.05 -4.55 17.00
N GLY A 84 -6.15 -4.56 17.99
CA GLY A 84 -6.48 -4.26 19.38
C GLY A 84 -6.89 -5.49 20.19
N SER A 85 -7.75 -5.27 21.20
CA SER A 85 -8.23 -6.33 22.10
C SER A 85 -9.74 -6.23 22.31
N PRO A 86 -10.47 -7.37 22.36
CA PRO A 86 -11.89 -7.35 22.69
C PRO A 86 -12.21 -6.79 24.09
N ASP A 87 -11.22 -6.73 24.99
CA ASP A 87 -11.40 -6.15 26.35
C ASP A 87 -11.53 -4.61 26.31
N LYS A 88 -11.16 -3.97 25.20
CA LYS A 88 -11.25 -2.52 25.03
C LYS A 88 -12.53 -2.20 24.27
N ALA A 89 -13.46 -1.50 24.92
CA ALA A 89 -14.72 -1.08 24.29
C ALA A 89 -14.51 -0.26 23.00
N ALA A 90 -13.41 0.49 22.90
CA ALA A 90 -13.06 1.25 21.69
C ALA A 90 -12.77 0.34 20.48
N ASP A 91 -12.33 -0.89 20.71
CA ASP A 91 -11.96 -1.84 19.65
C ASP A 91 -13.13 -2.78 19.29
N PHE A 92 -14.05 -3.08 20.23
CA PHE A 92 -15.06 -4.14 20.05
C PHE A 92 -16.48 -3.84 20.57
N GLY A 93 -16.71 -2.72 21.27
CA GLY A 93 -17.85 -2.54 22.18
C GLY A 93 -19.26 -2.80 21.62
N ALA A 94 -19.54 -2.43 20.37
CA ALA A 94 -20.85 -2.71 19.76
C ALA A 94 -21.07 -4.22 19.53
N ALA A 95 -20.03 -4.94 19.09
CA ALA A 95 -20.09 -6.38 18.88
C ALA A 95 -20.28 -7.15 20.19
N GLU A 96 -19.65 -6.70 21.28
CA GLU A 96 -19.88 -7.27 22.62
C GLU A 96 -21.34 -7.14 23.03
N THR A 97 -21.94 -5.96 22.80
CA THR A 97 -23.35 -5.69 23.13
C THR A 97 -24.29 -6.60 22.33
N LEU A 98 -24.01 -6.79 21.03
CA LEU A 98 -24.76 -7.71 20.18
C LEU A 98 -24.65 -9.18 20.66
N LEU A 99 -23.44 -9.63 21.04
CA LEU A 99 -23.23 -11.01 21.50
C LEU A 99 -23.97 -11.32 22.82
N LYS A 100 -24.13 -10.32 23.69
CA LYS A 100 -24.82 -10.43 24.98
C LYS A 100 -26.34 -10.23 24.89
N ASP A 101 -26.85 -9.83 23.74
CA ASP A 101 -28.28 -9.63 23.53
C ASP A 101 -29.01 -10.98 23.33
N GLU A 102 -29.75 -11.41 24.36
CA GLU A 102 -30.57 -12.63 24.34
C GLU A 102 -31.66 -12.61 23.25
N SER A 103 -32.07 -11.43 22.80
CA SER A 103 -33.09 -11.26 21.77
C SER A 103 -32.54 -11.35 20.35
N LEU A 104 -31.21 -11.34 20.18
CA LEU A 104 -30.56 -11.33 18.87
C LEU A 104 -31.04 -12.50 18.00
N ARG A 105 -31.05 -13.72 18.52
CA ARG A 105 -31.51 -14.95 17.84
C ARG A 105 -31.10 -15.02 16.36
N LEU A 106 -29.80 -14.82 16.08
CA LEU A 106 -29.19 -14.94 14.76
C LEU A 106 -27.93 -15.79 14.82
N PRO A 107 -27.58 -16.53 13.76
CA PRO A 107 -26.26 -17.12 13.62
C PRO A 107 -25.17 -16.03 13.55
N VAL A 108 -24.08 -16.25 14.29
CA VAL A 108 -22.93 -15.33 14.35
C VAL A 108 -21.64 -16.09 14.02
N PHE A 109 -20.81 -15.51 13.15
CA PHE A 109 -19.48 -16.02 12.85
C PHE A 109 -18.39 -14.99 13.19
N GLY A 110 -17.54 -15.29 14.16
CA GLY A 110 -16.42 -14.45 14.56
C GLY A 110 -15.09 -14.88 13.95
N VAL A 111 -14.35 -13.94 13.35
CA VAL A 111 -13.04 -14.17 12.75
C VAL A 111 -11.98 -13.39 13.52
N CYS A 112 -10.88 -14.04 13.93
CA CYS A 112 -9.78 -13.45 14.69
C CYS A 112 -10.26 -12.62 15.90
N LEU A 113 -10.29 -11.29 15.83
CA LEU A 113 -10.85 -10.43 16.88
C LEU A 113 -12.31 -10.79 17.22
N GLY A 114 -13.14 -11.12 16.23
CA GLY A 114 -14.50 -11.61 16.44
C GLY A 114 -14.56 -12.95 17.20
N HIS A 115 -13.59 -13.84 17.00
CA HIS A 115 -13.47 -15.10 17.77
C HIS A 115 -13.05 -14.82 19.21
N GLN A 116 -12.12 -13.89 19.41
CA GLN A 116 -11.66 -13.47 20.73
C GLN A 116 -12.79 -12.80 21.52
N GLY A 117 -13.52 -11.89 20.87
CA GLY A 117 -14.67 -11.22 21.45
C GLY A 117 -15.83 -12.16 21.77
N LEU A 118 -16.02 -13.23 20.99
CA LEU A 118 -16.94 -14.31 21.36
C LEU A 118 -16.53 -14.95 22.69
N ALA A 119 -15.26 -15.28 22.88
CA ALA A 119 -14.80 -15.86 24.15
C ALA A 119 -15.00 -14.90 25.32
N VAL A 120 -14.61 -13.62 25.16
CA VAL A 120 -14.71 -12.59 26.21
C VAL A 120 -16.15 -12.28 26.58
N ALA A 121 -17.06 -12.20 25.60
CA ALA A 121 -18.47 -11.91 25.85
C ALA A 121 -19.14 -12.93 26.80
N PHE A 122 -18.65 -14.17 26.84
CA PHE A 122 -19.15 -15.24 27.71
C PHE A 122 -18.27 -15.53 28.93
N GLY A 123 -17.25 -14.71 29.19
CA GLY A 123 -16.43 -14.78 30.41
C GLY A 123 -15.05 -15.45 30.25
N GLY A 124 -14.65 -15.81 29.03
CA GLY A 124 -13.26 -16.17 28.73
C GLY A 124 -12.33 -14.97 28.79
N GLN A 125 -11.02 -15.21 28.79
CA GLN A 125 -9.99 -14.17 28.77
C GLN A 125 -9.09 -14.32 27.55
N VAL A 126 -8.51 -13.21 27.09
CA VAL A 126 -7.46 -13.21 26.09
C VAL A 126 -6.11 -12.91 26.72
N THR A 127 -5.08 -13.62 26.28
CA THR A 127 -3.70 -13.45 26.72
C THR A 127 -2.78 -13.27 25.53
N ARG A 128 -1.55 -12.81 25.78
CA ARG A 128 -0.53 -12.71 24.72
C ARG A 128 -0.16 -14.10 24.22
N ALA A 129 -0.13 -14.27 22.91
CA ALA A 129 0.39 -15.46 22.28
C ALA A 129 1.87 -15.64 22.64
N ILE A 130 2.28 -16.87 22.93
CA ILE A 130 3.70 -17.21 23.17
C ILE A 130 4.58 -16.82 21.97
N SER A 131 4.01 -16.89 20.77
CA SER A 131 4.65 -16.47 19.53
C SER A 131 3.62 -15.73 18.68
N VAL A 132 3.98 -14.53 18.23
CA VAL A 132 3.20 -13.73 17.28
C VAL A 132 3.26 -14.39 15.89
N ARG A 133 2.12 -14.54 15.23
CA ARG A 133 1.98 -15.35 14.00
C ARG A 133 1.54 -14.58 12.77
N HIS A 134 1.84 -13.29 12.68
CA HIS A 134 1.39 -12.42 11.58
C HIS A 134 1.89 -12.87 10.20
N GLY A 135 0.96 -13.15 9.29
CA GLY A 135 1.26 -13.64 7.95
C GLY A 135 1.88 -15.05 7.92
N LEU A 136 1.78 -15.81 9.02
CA LEU A 136 2.35 -17.16 9.12
C LEU A 136 1.26 -18.22 9.03
N GLN A 137 1.61 -19.34 8.39
CA GLN A 137 0.76 -20.52 8.33
C GLN A 137 0.89 -21.38 9.59
N SER A 138 -0.23 -21.91 10.06
CA SER A 138 -0.32 -22.91 11.13
C SER A 138 -1.15 -24.10 10.68
N LYS A 139 -0.88 -25.26 11.27
CA LYS A 139 -1.68 -26.48 11.04
C LYS A 139 -2.82 -26.57 12.04
N LEU A 140 -4.00 -26.96 11.54
CA LEU A 140 -5.16 -27.24 12.37
C LEU A 140 -5.21 -28.70 12.82
N LYS A 141 -5.51 -28.90 14.11
CA LYS A 141 -5.98 -30.16 14.68
C LYS A 141 -7.44 -30.01 15.05
N VAL A 142 -8.33 -30.63 14.28
CA VAL A 142 -9.78 -30.58 14.50
C VAL A 142 -10.16 -31.63 15.54
N VAL A 143 -10.90 -31.24 16.59
CA VAL A 143 -11.19 -32.10 17.75
C VAL A 143 -12.16 -33.24 17.39
N GLU A 144 -13.15 -32.97 16.54
CA GLU A 144 -14.13 -33.96 16.07
C GLU A 144 -13.87 -34.23 14.58
N PRO A 145 -13.33 -35.40 14.18
CA PRO A 145 -13.13 -35.72 12.77
C PRO A 145 -14.48 -35.93 12.06
N PRO A 146 -14.61 -35.53 10.77
CA PRO A 146 -15.87 -35.64 10.05
C PRO A 146 -16.32 -37.10 9.93
N LEU A 147 -17.58 -37.39 10.24
CA LEU A 147 -18.22 -38.67 9.94
C LEU A 147 -18.02 -39.00 8.45
N SER A 148 -17.31 -40.09 8.14
CA SER A 148 -16.85 -40.44 6.80
C SER A 148 -17.93 -41.02 5.86
N HIS A 149 -19.22 -40.76 6.10
CA HIS A 149 -20.29 -41.21 5.21
C HIS A 149 -21.36 -40.13 5.08
N ALA A 150 -21.33 -39.42 3.95
CA ALA A 150 -22.46 -38.62 3.49
C ALA A 150 -23.64 -39.56 3.23
N THR A 151 -24.68 -39.48 4.06
CA THR A 151 -26.02 -39.83 3.60
C THR A 151 -26.65 -38.58 2.96
N PRO A 152 -27.59 -38.72 2.01
CA PRO A 152 -28.04 -37.62 1.14
C PRO A 152 -28.81 -36.48 1.83
N HIS A 153 -28.93 -36.49 3.16
CA HIS A 153 -29.82 -35.59 3.93
C HIS A 153 -29.20 -34.99 5.21
N HIS A 154 -27.88 -34.95 5.40
CA HIS A 154 -27.31 -34.57 6.71
C HIS A 154 -27.15 -33.05 6.98
N SER A 155 -27.66 -32.66 8.16
CA SER A 155 -27.35 -31.45 8.94
C SER A 155 -25.84 -31.27 9.14
N ILE A 156 -25.36 -30.03 9.13
CA ILE A 156 -23.97 -29.66 9.42
C ILE A 156 -23.90 -29.33 10.92
N SER A 157 -22.95 -29.93 11.64
CA SER A 157 -22.82 -29.72 13.09
C SER A 157 -21.70 -28.76 13.48
N SER A 158 -20.78 -28.47 12.56
CA SER A 158 -19.59 -27.65 12.80
C SER A 158 -19.21 -26.82 11.57
N ILE A 159 -18.69 -25.61 11.83
CA ILE A 159 -18.17 -24.73 10.78
C ILE A 159 -16.91 -25.30 10.10
N LEU A 160 -16.21 -26.23 10.75
CA LEU A 160 -15.02 -26.91 10.22
C LEU A 160 -15.35 -28.26 9.55
N GLN A 161 -16.61 -28.57 9.31
CA GLN A 161 -16.99 -29.82 8.66
C GLN A 161 -16.33 -29.95 7.27
N GLY A 162 -15.67 -31.08 7.01
CA GLY A 162 -14.94 -31.32 5.75
C GLY A 162 -13.54 -30.69 5.67
N VAL A 163 -13.14 -29.88 6.65
CA VAL A 163 -11.76 -29.41 6.78
C VAL A 163 -10.89 -30.57 7.29
N PRO A 164 -9.83 -30.98 6.58
CA PRO A 164 -9.00 -32.10 6.98
C PRO A 164 -8.15 -31.75 8.21
N GLN A 165 -7.65 -32.79 8.89
CA GLN A 165 -6.53 -32.62 9.81
C GLN A 165 -5.34 -32.03 9.05
N ASP A 166 -4.55 -31.22 9.74
CA ASP A 166 -3.34 -30.57 9.22
C ASP A 166 -3.61 -29.54 8.11
N ALA A 167 -4.86 -29.10 7.97
CA ALA A 167 -5.21 -27.97 7.12
C ALA A 167 -4.36 -26.75 7.48
N LEU A 168 -3.75 -26.13 6.46
CA LEU A 168 -2.96 -24.92 6.59
C LEU A 168 -3.90 -23.70 6.59
N VAL A 169 -3.72 -22.84 7.58
CA VAL A 169 -4.44 -21.58 7.73
C VAL A 169 -3.48 -20.45 8.10
N VAL A 170 -3.77 -19.24 7.62
CA VAL A 170 -2.97 -18.05 7.90
C VAL A 170 -3.47 -17.36 9.16
N ARG A 171 -2.53 -16.93 10.01
CA ARG A 171 -2.81 -16.25 11.26
C ARG A 171 -2.34 -14.79 11.21
N TYR A 172 -3.04 -13.95 11.95
CA TYR A 172 -2.62 -12.57 12.24
C TYR A 172 -2.86 -12.21 13.72
N ASN A 173 -2.73 -13.19 14.61
CA ASN A 173 -3.06 -12.98 16.02
C ASN A 173 -1.79 -12.78 16.87
N SER A 174 -1.76 -11.67 17.63
CA SER A 174 -0.87 -11.45 18.78
C SER A 174 -1.48 -11.92 20.09
N LEU A 175 -2.81 -11.97 20.14
CA LEU A 175 -3.58 -12.43 21.30
C LEU A 175 -4.21 -13.79 21.00
N VAL A 176 -4.46 -14.57 22.03
CA VAL A 176 -5.15 -15.87 21.98
C VAL A 176 -6.11 -15.98 23.14
N VAL A 177 -7.18 -16.75 22.96
CA VAL A 177 -8.06 -17.13 24.07
C VAL A 177 -7.30 -18.06 25.02
N ASP A 178 -7.33 -17.74 26.32
CA ASP A 178 -6.74 -18.56 27.36
C ASP A 178 -7.61 -19.80 27.61
N PRO A 179 -7.11 -21.02 27.32
CA PRO A 179 -7.85 -22.26 27.55
C PRO A 179 -8.35 -22.45 28.98
N ASP A 180 -7.62 -21.96 29.97
CA ASP A 180 -7.93 -22.20 31.39
C ASP A 180 -9.07 -21.32 31.90
N THR A 181 -9.49 -20.33 31.10
CA THR A 181 -10.56 -19.38 31.43
C THR A 181 -11.85 -19.62 30.66
N LEU A 182 -11.86 -20.60 29.75
CA LEU A 182 -12.97 -20.81 28.84
C LEU A 182 -14.22 -21.31 29.60
N PRO A 183 -15.38 -20.65 29.48
CA PRO A 183 -16.61 -21.06 30.15
C PRO A 183 -17.20 -22.34 29.53
N ASP A 184 -17.93 -23.13 30.33
CA ASP A 184 -18.57 -24.39 29.91
C ASP A 184 -19.57 -24.24 28.74
N CYS A 185 -20.07 -23.02 28.50
CA CYS A 185 -20.96 -22.76 27.37
C CYS A 185 -20.25 -22.73 26.02
N LEU A 186 -18.91 -22.62 25.99
CA LEU A 186 -18.09 -22.60 24.79
C LEU A 186 -17.30 -23.91 24.67
N ARG A 187 -17.41 -24.56 23.51
CA ARG A 187 -16.65 -25.78 23.17
C ARG A 187 -15.53 -25.45 22.18
N VAL A 188 -14.32 -25.95 22.48
CA VAL A 188 -13.20 -25.91 21.53
C VAL A 188 -13.39 -26.95 20.44
N THR A 189 -13.31 -26.53 19.18
CA THR A 189 -13.49 -27.41 18.01
C THR A 189 -12.21 -27.61 17.20
N ALA A 190 -11.20 -26.75 17.36
CA ALA A 190 -9.87 -26.95 16.78
C ALA A 190 -8.76 -26.30 17.60
N TRP A 191 -7.55 -26.84 17.45
CA TRP A 191 -6.30 -26.37 18.05
C TRP A 191 -5.22 -26.18 16.98
N SER A 192 -4.24 -25.33 17.27
CA SER A 192 -2.97 -25.31 16.53
C SER A 192 -1.99 -26.27 17.18
N TYR A 193 -1.04 -26.79 16.41
CA TYR A 193 0.07 -27.57 16.97
C TYR A 193 1.32 -27.37 16.11
N ASP A 194 1.84 -26.14 16.11
CA ASP A 194 2.97 -25.76 15.27
C ASP A 194 4.28 -26.35 15.81
N HIS A 195 4.59 -27.59 15.46
CA HIS A 195 5.96 -28.10 15.54
C HIS A 195 6.78 -27.42 14.45
N ILE A 196 7.67 -26.49 14.81
CA ILE A 196 8.83 -26.21 13.95
C ILE A 196 9.76 -27.42 14.11
N SER A 197 9.67 -28.38 13.19
CA SER A 197 10.72 -29.39 13.00
C SER A 197 11.19 -29.28 11.55
N THR A 198 12.43 -28.82 11.36
CA THR A 198 13.13 -28.78 10.07
C THR A 198 13.86 -30.09 9.77
N ALA A 199 13.54 -31.20 10.44
CA ALA A 199 14.16 -32.49 10.14
C ALA A 199 13.47 -33.19 8.96
N PRO A 200 14.21 -33.71 7.97
CA PRO A 200 13.63 -34.56 6.94
C PRO A 200 13.14 -35.90 7.55
N PRO A 201 12.09 -36.53 7.00
CA PRO A 201 11.47 -37.69 7.62
C PRO A 201 12.44 -38.89 7.71
N PRO A 202 12.58 -39.56 8.89
CA PRO A 202 13.29 -40.82 8.94
C PRO A 202 12.46 -41.93 8.31
N ARG A 203 13.13 -42.70 7.44
CA ARG A 203 12.60 -43.83 6.66
C ARG A 203 12.05 -44.96 7.54
N PRO A 204 11.13 -45.81 7.03
CA PRO A 204 10.52 -46.87 7.81
C PRO A 204 11.51 -48.02 8.13
N GLY A 205 11.56 -48.40 9.41
CA GLY A 205 11.96 -49.75 9.86
C GLY A 205 13.21 -49.83 10.73
N THR A 206 13.05 -50.12 12.03
CA THR A 206 13.25 -51.45 12.65
C THR A 206 13.29 -51.34 14.18
N THR A 207 12.56 -52.25 14.81
CA THR A 207 12.41 -52.46 16.25
C THR A 207 13.73 -52.73 16.99
N ARG A 208 13.90 -52.18 18.21
CA ARG A 208 14.39 -52.94 19.40
C ARG A 208 14.38 -52.15 20.74
N LYS A 209 13.60 -52.69 21.68
CA LYS A 209 13.79 -52.94 23.14
C LYS A 209 14.41 -51.86 24.08
N ASN A 210 13.62 -51.55 25.11
CA ASN A 210 13.97 -50.95 26.41
C ASN A 210 15.23 -51.55 27.07
N PRO A 211 15.87 -50.78 27.99
CA PRO A 211 15.73 -51.13 29.41
C PRO A 211 15.52 -49.95 30.39
N SER A 212 15.22 -50.36 31.61
CA SER A 212 14.68 -49.73 32.84
C SER A 212 15.46 -48.57 33.49
N PRO A 213 14.88 -47.86 34.50
CA PRO A 213 15.41 -46.61 35.07
C PRO A 213 16.29 -46.83 36.31
N ALA A 214 17.21 -45.89 36.57
CA ALA A 214 17.96 -45.75 37.82
C ALA A 214 17.86 -44.31 38.36
N PRO A 215 17.91 -44.08 39.68
CA PRO A 215 17.42 -42.88 40.33
C PRO A 215 18.49 -41.80 40.46
N LEU A 216 18.12 -40.53 40.32
CA LEU A 216 19.00 -39.39 40.59
C LEU A 216 18.53 -38.57 41.79
N ARG A 217 19.55 -38.13 42.53
CA ARG A 217 19.54 -37.59 43.88
C ARG A 217 19.01 -36.17 43.96
N VAL A 218 18.36 -35.90 45.10
CA VAL A 218 18.00 -34.60 45.63
C VAL A 218 19.26 -33.80 45.97
N LEU A 219 19.32 -32.55 45.51
CA LEU A 219 20.05 -31.46 46.16
C LEU A 219 19.15 -30.22 46.14
N ALA A 220 19.01 -29.63 47.32
CA ALA A 220 18.16 -28.48 47.63
C ALA A 220 19.04 -27.26 47.86
N GLU A 221 18.65 -26.10 47.32
CA GLU A 221 19.10 -24.75 47.72
C GLU A 221 18.11 -23.74 47.09
N HIS A 222 17.13 -23.24 47.84
CA HIS A 222 17.08 -21.88 48.41
C HIS A 222 17.16 -20.73 47.38
N ALA A 223 16.00 -20.30 46.88
CA ALA A 223 15.81 -18.98 46.28
C ALA A 223 14.56 -18.31 46.87
N ALA A 224 14.75 -17.11 47.44
CA ALA A 224 13.72 -16.27 48.04
C ALA A 224 12.93 -15.48 46.96
N PRO A 225 11.64 -15.15 47.20
CA PRO A 225 10.81 -14.48 46.21
C PRO A 225 11.02 -12.95 46.23
N LEU A 226 11.29 -12.37 45.06
CA LEU A 226 11.22 -10.93 44.84
C LEU A 226 9.78 -10.50 44.58
N LYS A 227 9.36 -9.46 45.30
CA LYS A 227 8.00 -8.96 45.42
C LYS A 227 7.51 -8.28 44.14
N HIS A 228 6.26 -8.59 43.80
CA HIS A 228 5.41 -7.82 42.88
C HIS A 228 5.41 -6.33 43.23
N ARG A 229 5.52 -5.49 42.20
CA ARG A 229 5.24 -4.07 42.27
C ARG A 229 3.96 -3.82 41.47
N ASP A 230 2.89 -3.52 42.20
CA ASP A 230 1.60 -3.10 41.66
C ASP A 230 1.74 -1.83 40.82
N LEU A 231 1.20 -1.85 39.61
CA LEU A 231 0.90 -0.66 38.82
C LEU A 231 -0.59 -0.67 38.49
N ALA A 232 -1.35 -0.07 39.41
CA ALA A 232 -2.73 0.32 39.18
C ALA A 232 -2.83 1.86 39.15
N SER A 233 -3.70 2.34 38.28
CA SER A 233 -4.25 3.70 38.18
C SER A 233 -3.33 4.81 37.64
N LEU A 234 -3.48 5.14 36.34
CA LEU A 234 -3.43 6.52 35.87
C LEU A 234 -4.34 6.67 34.65
N SER A 235 -5.62 6.92 34.93
CA SER A 235 -6.55 7.58 34.01
C SER A 235 -6.68 9.04 34.45
N ARG A 236 -6.26 10.00 33.60
CA ARG A 236 -6.94 11.27 33.28
C ARG A 236 -6.01 12.21 32.51
N SER A 237 -6.62 12.87 31.53
CA SER A 237 -6.13 13.84 30.56
C SER A 237 -5.92 15.26 31.17
N PRO A 238 -5.80 16.34 30.37
CA PRO A 238 -4.58 16.93 29.84
C PRO A 238 -4.28 18.31 30.49
N SER A 239 -3.02 18.63 30.79
CA SER A 239 -2.63 20.02 31.08
C SER A 239 -1.14 20.31 30.83
N THR A 240 -0.95 21.28 29.94
CA THR A 240 0.23 22.12 29.72
C THR A 240 0.78 22.72 31.02
N VAL A 241 2.09 22.58 31.28
CA VAL A 241 2.85 23.53 32.12
C VAL A 241 4.32 23.59 31.63
N PRO A 242 4.93 24.79 31.49
CA PRO A 242 6.20 24.98 30.79
C PRO A 242 7.43 24.84 31.68
N PHE A 243 8.57 24.50 31.07
CA PHE A 243 9.89 24.51 31.70
C PHE A 243 10.41 25.94 31.83
N SER A 244 10.71 26.39 33.06
CA SER A 244 11.41 27.65 33.31
C SER A 244 12.89 27.42 33.53
N SER A 245 13.72 28.13 32.75
CA SER A 245 15.15 28.28 32.93
C SER A 245 15.49 29.16 34.15
N ARG A 246 16.61 28.88 34.81
CA ARG A 246 17.34 29.87 35.62
C ARG A 246 18.85 29.73 35.44
N ASN A 247 19.43 30.90 35.20
CA ASN A 247 20.82 31.23 34.86
C ASN A 247 21.82 31.18 36.04
N GLY A 248 23.11 31.14 35.68
CA GLY A 248 24.21 31.93 36.31
C GLY A 248 25.17 31.11 37.18
N SER A 249 26.35 30.73 36.70
CA SER A 249 27.63 31.49 36.65
C SER A 249 28.44 31.46 37.97
N ASP A 250 29.59 30.77 38.01
CA ASP A 250 30.93 31.38 38.14
C ASP A 250 32.09 30.39 38.42
N ARG A 251 33.10 30.46 37.54
CA ARG A 251 34.57 30.45 37.69
C ARG A 251 35.33 29.63 38.77
N LEU A 252 36.25 28.78 38.24
CA LEU A 252 37.70 28.60 38.52
C LEU A 252 38.19 28.20 39.94
N SER A 253 38.81 27.01 40.08
CA SER A 253 40.28 26.82 40.25
C SER A 253 40.69 25.38 40.64
N ASP A 254 41.70 24.89 39.94
CA ASP A 254 42.82 23.98 40.28
C ASP A 254 42.69 22.64 41.05
N VAL A 255 43.11 21.60 40.30
CA VAL A 255 44.11 20.53 40.58
C VAL A 255 43.96 19.63 41.81
N GLY A 256 43.81 18.31 41.56
CA GLY A 256 44.11 17.25 42.53
C GLY A 256 43.69 15.82 42.12
N ASP A 257 44.57 15.14 41.37
CA ASP A 257 44.91 13.70 41.38
C ASP A 257 43.87 12.54 41.25
N MET A 258 44.12 11.75 40.18
CA MET A 258 44.13 10.26 40.06
C MET A 258 42.82 9.46 39.82
N PRO A 259 42.85 8.33 39.07
CA PRO A 259 43.60 8.00 37.85
C PRO A 259 42.71 7.37 36.72
N LEU A 260 43.30 7.28 35.53
CA LEU A 260 42.85 6.51 34.37
C LEU A 260 43.13 4.99 34.56
N SER A 261 42.18 4.16 34.13
CA SER A 261 42.38 2.83 33.49
C SER A 261 40.98 2.27 33.22
N GLU A 262 40.61 1.56 32.15
CA GLU A 262 41.20 1.17 30.89
C GLU A 262 40.07 0.36 30.22
N ALA A 263 39.97 0.41 28.88
CA ALA A 263 39.16 -0.54 28.15
C ALA A 263 39.58 -1.97 28.49
N THR A 264 38.61 -2.88 28.65
CA THR A 264 38.89 -4.32 28.66
C THR A 264 38.40 -4.95 27.37
N SER A 265 39.30 -5.75 26.83
CA SER A 265 39.38 -6.29 25.49
C SER A 265 38.56 -7.56 25.31
N VAL A 266 38.37 -7.85 24.02
CA VAL A 266 38.17 -9.17 23.44
C VAL A 266 39.30 -10.11 23.89
N ASP A 267 38.92 -11.24 24.49
CA ASP A 267 39.44 -12.60 24.30
C ASP A 267 39.22 -13.42 25.58
N ASP A 268 38.26 -14.35 25.53
CA ASP A 268 38.40 -15.68 26.13
C ASP A 268 37.31 -16.60 25.55
N VAL A 269 37.74 -17.38 24.56
CA VAL A 269 37.02 -18.55 24.04
C VAL A 269 37.16 -19.66 25.07
N VAL A 270 36.06 -19.99 25.74
CA VAL A 270 35.91 -21.28 26.44
C VAL A 270 34.89 -22.09 25.65
N GLU A 271 35.35 -23.15 25.00
CA GLU A 271 34.50 -24.21 24.47
C GLU A 271 33.72 -24.84 25.64
N VAL A 272 32.43 -24.52 25.73
CA VAL A 272 31.48 -25.24 26.59
C VAL A 272 30.69 -26.20 25.70
N GLU A 273 30.96 -27.49 25.87
CA GLU A 273 30.20 -28.57 25.27
C GLU A 273 28.70 -28.43 25.61
N GLY A 274 27.90 -28.31 24.54
CA GLY A 274 26.49 -28.70 24.41
C GLY A 274 25.63 -28.76 25.67
N SER A 275 25.17 -27.61 26.16
CA SER A 275 23.92 -27.56 26.93
C SER A 275 22.76 -27.41 25.95
N LEU A 276 22.00 -28.49 25.78
CA LEU A 276 20.72 -28.51 25.06
C LEU A 276 19.78 -27.48 25.70
N VAL A 277 19.57 -26.36 25.02
CA VAL A 277 18.43 -25.48 25.29
C VAL A 277 17.17 -26.33 25.09
N PRO A 278 16.26 -26.44 26.08
CA PRO A 278 15.06 -27.23 25.90
C PRO A 278 14.23 -26.63 24.77
N GLU A 279 13.88 -27.44 23.77
CA GLU A 279 12.87 -27.11 22.78
C GLU A 279 11.60 -26.64 23.51
N HIS A 280 11.30 -25.34 23.48
CA HIS A 280 10.07 -24.82 24.05
C HIS A 280 8.90 -25.39 23.25
N ALA A 281 8.22 -26.37 23.82
CA ALA A 281 6.92 -26.83 23.37
C ALA A 281 5.96 -25.63 23.39
N VAL A 282 5.70 -25.05 22.21
CA VAL A 282 4.71 -23.98 22.07
C VAL A 282 3.35 -24.55 22.46
N SER A 283 2.73 -24.01 23.52
CA SER A 283 1.39 -24.43 23.91
C SER A 283 0.42 -24.24 22.73
N PRO A 284 -0.42 -25.24 22.44
CA PRO A 284 -1.37 -25.16 21.33
C PRO A 284 -2.37 -24.03 21.58
N ALA A 285 -2.55 -23.13 20.61
CA ALA A 285 -3.58 -22.09 20.67
C ALA A 285 -4.94 -22.66 20.23
N ILE A 286 -6.03 -22.20 20.86
CA ILE A 286 -7.40 -22.47 20.41
C ILE A 286 -7.59 -21.83 19.02
N MET A 287 -7.99 -22.64 18.05
CA MET A 287 -8.16 -22.20 16.66
C MET A 287 -9.63 -22.09 16.24
N ALA A 288 -10.54 -22.74 16.94
CA ALA A 288 -11.97 -22.58 16.71
C ALA A 288 -12.80 -22.86 17.97
N LEU A 289 -13.88 -22.09 18.13
CA LEU A 289 -14.85 -22.17 19.21
C LEU A 289 -16.27 -22.29 18.65
N GLN A 290 -17.13 -22.97 19.39
CA GLN A 290 -18.56 -23.07 19.12
C GLN A 290 -19.33 -22.92 20.43
N HIS A 291 -20.37 -22.11 20.45
CA HIS A 291 -21.27 -22.05 21.60
C HIS A 291 -22.20 -23.28 21.63
N ASN A 292 -22.45 -23.84 22.81
CA ASN A 292 -23.19 -25.09 22.95
C ASN A 292 -24.71 -24.95 22.67
N THR A 293 -25.31 -23.81 23.01
CA THR A 293 -26.74 -23.55 22.79
C THR A 293 -27.06 -22.47 21.75
N LEU A 294 -26.29 -21.38 21.68
CA LEU A 294 -26.43 -20.32 20.69
C LEU A 294 -25.76 -20.69 19.36
N PRO A 295 -26.27 -20.23 18.20
CA PRO A 295 -25.69 -20.51 16.88
C PRO A 295 -24.44 -19.63 16.60
N PHE A 296 -23.50 -19.62 17.54
CA PHE A 296 -22.29 -18.79 17.50
C PHE A 296 -21.06 -19.65 17.25
N TYR A 297 -20.26 -19.23 16.28
CA TYR A 297 -19.07 -19.94 15.82
C TYR A 297 -17.93 -18.93 15.69
N GLY A 298 -16.69 -19.35 15.91
CA GLY A 298 -15.57 -18.47 15.62
C GLY A 298 -14.26 -19.19 15.36
N VAL A 299 -13.38 -18.55 14.59
CA VAL A 299 -12.05 -19.05 14.22
C VAL A 299 -10.93 -18.06 14.54
N GLN A 300 -9.79 -18.55 15.06
CA GLN A 300 -8.59 -17.76 15.39
C GLN A 300 -7.57 -17.78 14.24
N PHE A 301 -8.05 -17.58 13.02
CA PHE A 301 -7.24 -17.45 11.81
C PHE A 301 -8.07 -16.68 10.78
N HIS A 302 -7.46 -16.32 9.66
CA HIS A 302 -8.09 -15.53 8.61
C HIS A 302 -8.49 -16.45 7.46
N PRO A 303 -9.73 -17.00 7.45
CA PRO A 303 -10.20 -17.85 6.35
C PRO A 303 -10.17 -17.12 5.00
N GLU A 304 -10.22 -15.79 5.01
CA GLU A 304 -10.22 -14.92 3.84
C GLU A 304 -8.82 -14.62 3.27
N SER A 305 -7.75 -14.95 4.00
CA SER A 305 -6.37 -14.81 3.51
C SER A 305 -6.15 -15.74 2.32
N ILE A 306 -5.40 -15.27 1.31
CA ILE A 306 -5.21 -16.01 0.06
C ILE A 306 -4.47 -17.34 0.24
N GLU A 307 -3.66 -17.49 1.30
CA GLU A 307 -2.97 -18.74 1.62
C GLU A 307 -3.73 -19.64 2.64
N SER A 308 -4.99 -19.31 2.96
CA SER A 308 -5.89 -20.15 3.76
C SER A 308 -6.75 -21.06 2.85
N ASN A 309 -6.28 -22.29 2.61
CA ASN A 309 -6.81 -23.18 1.56
C ASN A 309 -8.27 -23.66 1.75
N TRP A 310 -8.90 -23.39 2.90
CA TRP A 310 -10.23 -23.92 3.26
C TRP A 310 -11.27 -22.83 3.57
N GLY A 311 -10.94 -21.55 3.31
CA GLY A 311 -11.84 -20.41 3.58
C GLY A 311 -13.23 -20.56 2.97
N HIS A 312 -13.32 -20.92 1.68
CA HIS A 312 -14.61 -21.12 0.99
C HIS A 312 -15.43 -22.27 1.59
N THR A 313 -14.77 -23.33 2.07
CA THR A 313 -15.46 -24.45 2.73
C THR A 313 -16.06 -24.00 4.06
N ILE A 314 -15.29 -23.25 4.86
CA ILE A 314 -15.73 -22.70 6.15
C ILE A 314 -16.91 -21.73 5.95
N MET A 315 -16.83 -20.85 4.95
CA MET A 315 -17.93 -19.93 4.62
C MET A 315 -19.17 -20.67 4.15
N SER A 316 -19.01 -21.68 3.29
CA SER A 316 -20.14 -22.53 2.86
C SER A 316 -20.82 -23.21 4.04
N ASN A 317 -20.03 -23.78 4.96
CA ASN A 317 -20.56 -24.42 6.17
C ASN A 317 -21.34 -23.41 7.03
N PHE A 318 -20.85 -22.18 7.18
CA PHE A 318 -21.57 -21.12 7.89
C PHE A 318 -22.92 -20.80 7.23
N LEU A 319 -22.97 -20.65 5.90
CA LEU A 319 -24.23 -20.39 5.18
C LEU A 319 -25.24 -21.54 5.33
N ASP A 320 -24.75 -22.78 5.35
CA ASP A 320 -25.59 -23.96 5.57
C ASP A 320 -26.10 -24.07 7.01
N LEU A 321 -25.29 -23.69 8.01
CA LEU A 321 -25.70 -23.56 9.41
C LEU A 321 -26.78 -22.48 9.56
N VAL A 322 -26.63 -21.35 8.88
CA VAL A 322 -27.64 -20.28 8.83
C VAL A 322 -28.96 -20.83 8.26
N ARG A 323 -28.90 -21.61 7.19
CA ARG A 323 -30.08 -22.27 6.61
C ARG A 323 -30.76 -23.22 7.58
N GLN A 324 -29.99 -24.07 8.24
CA GLN A 324 -30.51 -25.04 9.22
C GLN A 324 -31.21 -24.34 10.37
N PHE A 325 -30.57 -23.31 10.94
CA PHE A 325 -31.17 -22.50 12.01
C PHE A 325 -32.56 -21.98 11.63
N TRP A 326 -32.71 -21.36 10.46
CA TRP A 326 -34.00 -20.80 10.05
C TRP A 326 -35.05 -21.87 9.70
N HIS A 327 -34.65 -23.04 9.20
CA HIS A 327 -35.56 -24.19 9.02
C HIS A 327 -36.05 -24.78 10.34
N GLU A 328 -35.18 -24.87 11.34
CA GLU A 328 -35.54 -25.33 12.68
C GLU A 328 -36.49 -24.35 13.37
N GLN A 329 -36.26 -23.04 13.23
CA GLN A 329 -37.17 -22.02 13.75
C GLN A 329 -38.57 -22.11 13.11
N ALA A 330 -38.66 -22.43 11.82
CA ALA A 330 -39.95 -22.68 11.16
C ALA A 330 -40.63 -23.95 11.69
N SER A 331 -39.87 -25.03 11.91
CA SER A 331 -40.41 -26.35 12.29
C SER A 331 -40.85 -26.42 13.76
N HIS A 332 -40.14 -25.77 14.68
CA HIS A 332 -40.46 -25.78 16.11
C HIS A 332 -41.71 -24.95 16.47
N GLN A 333 -42.12 -24.02 15.61
CA GLN A 333 -43.21 -23.10 15.89
C GLN A 333 -44.57 -23.52 15.28
N ASP A 334 -44.61 -24.54 14.42
CA ASP A 334 -45.86 -25.13 13.91
C ASP A 334 -46.70 -25.83 15.01
N GLN A 335 -46.16 -26.01 16.22
CA GLN A 335 -46.88 -26.54 17.38
C GLN A 335 -47.53 -25.46 18.27
N GLN A 336 -47.28 -24.17 18.02
CA GLN A 336 -47.90 -23.04 18.72
C GLN A 336 -48.29 -21.97 17.69
N GLU A 337 -49.58 -21.80 17.40
CA GLU A 337 -50.11 -20.79 16.46
C GLU A 337 -49.55 -19.38 16.74
N SER A 338 -48.51 -18.96 16.00
CA SER A 338 -47.89 -17.65 16.15
C SER A 338 -47.42 -17.08 14.80
N THR A 339 -47.40 -15.75 14.69
CA THR A 339 -47.03 -14.98 13.49
C THR A 339 -45.56 -15.18 13.05
N THR A 340 -44.70 -15.69 13.92
CA THR A 340 -43.25 -15.85 13.71
C THR A 340 -42.87 -17.09 12.88
N SER A 341 -43.65 -18.18 12.92
CA SER A 341 -43.43 -19.38 12.07
C SER A 341 -43.51 -19.00 10.58
N SER A 342 -44.45 -18.09 10.24
CA SER A 342 -44.60 -17.58 8.88
C SER A 342 -43.40 -16.74 8.42
N ASP A 343 -42.69 -16.06 9.33
CA ASP A 343 -41.55 -15.20 8.99
C ASP A 343 -40.29 -16.03 8.67
N ALA A 344 -39.97 -17.04 9.49
CA ALA A 344 -38.82 -17.91 9.27
C ALA A 344 -38.91 -18.66 7.92
N LEU A 345 -40.09 -19.22 7.62
CA LEU A 345 -40.33 -19.91 6.34
C LEU A 345 -40.24 -18.93 5.14
N ARG A 346 -40.78 -17.71 5.28
CA ARG A 346 -40.67 -16.65 4.27
C ARG A 346 -39.23 -16.23 4.02
N ARG A 347 -38.40 -16.09 5.06
CA ARG A 347 -36.98 -15.73 4.92
C ARG A 347 -36.22 -16.77 4.10
N VAL A 348 -36.35 -18.04 4.46
CA VAL A 348 -35.64 -19.12 3.75
C VAL A 348 -36.11 -19.23 2.29
N GLN A 349 -37.42 -19.09 2.04
CA GLN A 349 -37.94 -19.07 0.68
C GLN A 349 -37.39 -17.87 -0.12
N ALA A 350 -37.30 -16.70 0.51
CA ALA A 350 -36.81 -15.47 -0.12
C ALA A 350 -35.32 -15.52 -0.49
N TRP A 351 -34.48 -16.36 0.13
CA TRP A 351 -33.07 -16.46 -0.24
C TRP A 351 -32.86 -16.95 -1.68
N ASN A 352 -33.81 -17.73 -2.21
CA ASN A 352 -33.79 -18.15 -3.61
C ASN A 352 -34.25 -17.04 -4.57
N ASP A 353 -35.03 -16.07 -4.09
CA ASP A 353 -35.55 -14.97 -4.87
C ASP A 353 -34.42 -14.03 -5.30
N ALA A 354 -34.25 -13.80 -6.60
CA ALA A 354 -33.27 -12.88 -7.15
C ALA A 354 -33.47 -11.42 -6.70
N ALA A 355 -34.69 -11.05 -6.32
CA ALA A 355 -35.08 -9.70 -5.94
C ALA A 355 -34.91 -9.40 -4.43
N LEU A 356 -34.55 -10.40 -3.61
CA LEU A 356 -34.29 -10.16 -2.18
C LEU A 356 -33.09 -9.20 -2.04
N ALA A 357 -33.37 -8.01 -1.51
CA ALA A 357 -32.40 -6.95 -1.33
C ALA A 357 -32.57 -6.28 0.05
N LEU A 358 -31.48 -5.71 0.56
CA LEU A 358 -31.52 -4.80 1.70
C LEU A 358 -32.30 -3.52 1.35
N PRO A 359 -33.01 -2.91 2.32
CA PRO A 359 -33.64 -1.61 2.14
C PRO A 359 -32.65 -0.55 1.66
N THR A 360 -33.14 0.41 0.86
CA THR A 360 -32.32 1.48 0.28
C THR A 360 -31.50 2.25 1.31
N HIS A 361 -32.06 2.54 2.50
CA HIS A 361 -31.35 3.27 3.54
C HIS A 361 -30.15 2.49 4.10
N LEU A 362 -30.24 1.16 4.24
CA LEU A 362 -29.12 0.32 4.68
C LEU A 362 -28.08 0.16 3.58
N LYS A 363 -28.50 0.01 2.33
CA LYS A 363 -27.59 -0.01 1.18
C LYS A 363 -26.78 1.28 1.11
N LEU A 364 -27.45 2.43 1.19
CA LEU A 364 -26.79 3.74 1.20
C LEU A 364 -25.86 3.91 2.41
N ALA A 365 -26.22 3.38 3.58
CA ALA A 365 -25.34 3.41 4.75
C ALA A 365 -24.07 2.58 4.51
N GLY A 366 -24.20 1.33 4.05
CA GLY A 366 -23.05 0.47 3.73
C GLY A 366 -22.20 1.02 2.59
N GLU A 367 -22.83 1.53 1.53
CA GLU A 367 -22.14 2.19 0.41
C GLU A 367 -21.33 3.38 0.89
N ARG A 368 -21.83 4.21 1.82
CA ARG A 368 -21.06 5.33 2.40
C ARG A 368 -19.88 4.89 3.27
N CYS A 369 -19.94 3.70 3.86
CA CYS A 369 -18.82 3.14 4.60
C CYS A 369 -17.74 2.55 3.67
N LEU A 370 -18.13 2.02 2.51
CA LEU A 370 -17.22 1.46 1.51
C LEU A 370 -16.73 2.49 0.47
N ALA A 371 -17.52 3.54 0.24
CA ALA A 371 -17.21 4.69 -0.58
C ALA A 371 -17.13 5.91 0.34
N SER A 372 -15.91 6.30 0.71
CA SER A 372 -15.72 7.50 1.51
C SER A 372 -16.26 8.71 0.73
N HIS A 373 -17.32 9.30 1.28
CA HIS A 373 -18.04 10.48 0.82
C HIS A 373 -18.77 10.32 -0.52
N GLY A 374 -20.10 10.31 -0.42
CA GLY A 374 -20.97 10.46 -1.56
C GLY A 374 -20.78 11.81 -2.21
N HIS A 375 -20.00 11.85 -3.28
CA HIS A 375 -20.40 12.62 -4.43
C HIS A 375 -21.22 11.70 -5.34
N ALA A 376 -22.19 12.30 -6.01
CA ALA A 376 -23.15 11.63 -6.86
C ALA A 376 -22.47 10.55 -7.69
N GLN A 377 -23.24 9.52 -8.10
CA GLN A 377 -22.91 8.81 -9.34
C GLN A 377 -22.26 9.81 -10.29
N PRO A 378 -21.13 9.52 -10.95
CA PRO A 378 -20.89 10.19 -12.21
C PRO A 378 -22.18 9.91 -12.96
N GLN A 379 -23.07 10.90 -12.99
CA GLN A 379 -24.27 10.79 -13.77
C GLN A 379 -23.73 10.39 -15.12
N ALA A 380 -24.48 9.54 -15.80
CA ALA A 380 -24.28 9.34 -17.21
C ALA A 380 -24.48 10.67 -17.97
N ALA A 381 -23.66 11.69 -17.71
CA ALA A 381 -23.36 12.84 -18.54
C ALA A 381 -22.63 12.40 -19.81
N ALA A 382 -22.26 11.12 -19.90
CA ALA A 382 -22.02 10.43 -21.17
C ALA A 382 -23.30 10.24 -22.03
N SER A 383 -24.50 10.67 -21.59
CA SER A 383 -25.74 10.46 -22.38
C SER A 383 -26.59 11.71 -22.66
N THR A 384 -26.19 12.90 -22.23
CA THR A 384 -26.91 14.16 -22.56
C THR A 384 -26.08 15.20 -23.30
N LEU A 385 -24.77 15.01 -23.45
CA LEU A 385 -23.98 15.73 -24.43
C LEU A 385 -24.03 14.94 -25.74
N GLY A 386 -24.90 15.37 -26.66
CA GLY A 386 -24.95 14.81 -28.01
C GLY A 386 -23.57 14.83 -28.69
N ALA A 387 -23.37 13.96 -29.67
CA ALA A 387 -22.12 13.69 -30.39
C ALA A 387 -21.43 14.88 -31.09
N ASP A 388 -21.92 16.12 -30.91
CA ASP A 388 -21.46 17.37 -31.54
C ASP A 388 -20.64 18.29 -30.61
N ARG A 389 -20.08 17.80 -29.47
CA ARG A 389 -19.52 18.67 -28.41
C ARG A 389 -18.14 18.32 -27.82
N HIS A 390 -17.27 17.57 -28.51
CA HIS A 390 -15.89 17.44 -28.06
C HIS A 390 -15.15 18.79 -28.16
N MET A 391 -14.60 19.28 -27.04
CA MET A 391 -13.91 20.57 -26.96
C MET A 391 -12.47 20.49 -27.43
N PHE A 392 -11.86 19.33 -27.21
CA PHE A 392 -10.49 19.05 -27.54
C PHE A 392 -10.39 17.78 -28.37
N THR A 393 -9.40 17.71 -29.24
CA THR A 393 -9.08 16.54 -30.04
C THR A 393 -7.64 16.15 -29.74
N LEU A 394 -7.42 14.87 -29.40
CA LEU A 394 -6.07 14.32 -29.29
C LEU A 394 -5.54 14.01 -30.69
N VAL A 395 -4.40 14.61 -31.04
CA VAL A 395 -3.69 14.28 -32.28
C VAL A 395 -2.38 13.59 -31.96
N ALA A 396 -1.95 12.70 -32.85
CA ALA A 396 -0.71 11.96 -32.72
C ALA A 396 0.04 11.87 -34.05
N ASN A 397 1.36 11.84 -33.99
CA ASN A 397 2.23 11.56 -35.13
C ASN A 397 3.42 10.70 -34.70
N ARG A 398 3.94 9.84 -35.58
CA ARG A 398 5.03 8.91 -35.25
C ARG A 398 6.15 8.91 -36.28
N THR A 399 7.35 8.56 -35.83
CA THR A 399 8.49 8.29 -36.73
C THR A 399 8.44 6.87 -37.28
N PRO A 400 9.16 6.59 -38.38
CA PRO A 400 9.58 5.23 -38.71
C PRO A 400 10.36 4.57 -37.56
N ALA A 401 10.44 3.24 -37.56
CA ALA A 401 11.25 2.50 -36.59
C ALA A 401 12.74 2.79 -36.76
N LEU A 402 13.44 3.03 -35.66
CA LEU A 402 14.88 3.21 -35.66
C LEU A 402 15.59 1.87 -35.94
N PRO A 403 16.63 1.87 -36.81
CA PRO A 403 17.45 0.69 -37.07
C PRO A 403 18.02 0.06 -35.78
N PRO A 404 18.15 -1.28 -35.70
CA PRO A 404 18.59 -1.99 -34.48
C PRO A 404 19.97 -1.56 -33.96
N ASP A 405 20.85 -1.15 -34.86
CA ASP A 405 22.26 -0.76 -34.64
C ASP A 405 22.43 0.65 -34.06
N ARG A 406 21.40 1.51 -34.13
CA ARG A 406 21.46 2.85 -33.54
C ARG A 406 21.09 2.83 -32.06
N SER A 407 21.84 3.49 -31.20
CA SER A 407 21.42 3.72 -29.81
C SER A 407 20.60 5.01 -29.70
N VAL A 408 19.73 5.10 -28.70
CA VAL A 408 18.96 6.32 -28.41
C VAL A 408 19.50 6.94 -27.13
N ASP A 409 20.09 8.13 -27.24
CA ASP A 409 20.52 8.91 -26.07
C ASP A 409 19.35 9.75 -25.54
N MET A 410 18.55 9.14 -24.66
CA MET A 410 17.41 9.80 -24.01
C MET A 410 17.82 11.00 -23.17
N VAL A 411 19.01 10.96 -22.57
CA VAL A 411 19.54 12.07 -21.75
C VAL A 411 19.75 13.27 -22.66
N HIS A 412 20.39 13.07 -23.81
CA HIS A 412 20.65 14.13 -24.77
C HIS A 412 19.37 14.73 -25.34
N VAL A 413 18.40 13.88 -25.71
CA VAL A 413 17.08 14.32 -26.23
C VAL A 413 16.35 15.19 -25.19
N PHE A 414 16.27 14.74 -23.94
CA PHE A 414 15.58 15.49 -22.88
C PHE A 414 16.29 16.83 -22.57
N ASP A 415 17.62 16.81 -22.45
CA ASP A 415 18.44 17.99 -22.15
C ASP A 415 18.24 19.09 -23.21
N LYS A 416 18.20 18.71 -24.49
CA LYS A 416 18.06 19.64 -25.62
C LYS A 416 16.64 20.15 -25.83
N LEU A 417 15.62 19.28 -25.71
CA LEU A 417 14.27 19.59 -26.17
C LEU A 417 13.27 19.90 -25.04
N PHE A 418 13.51 19.43 -23.81
CA PHE A 418 12.47 19.46 -22.75
C PHE A 418 12.92 20.19 -21.48
N ARG A 419 14.15 19.94 -21.01
CA ARG A 419 14.64 20.36 -19.68
C ARG A 419 14.31 21.82 -19.33
N ARG A 420 14.44 22.73 -20.30
CA ARG A 420 14.25 24.19 -20.14
C ARG A 420 13.19 24.79 -21.07
N ALA A 421 12.44 23.96 -21.79
CA ALA A 421 11.54 24.43 -22.85
C ALA A 421 10.23 25.02 -22.31
N SER A 422 9.78 24.62 -21.13
CA SER A 422 8.59 25.18 -20.47
C SER A 422 8.96 25.92 -19.18
N PRO A 423 8.38 27.12 -18.95
CA PRO A 423 8.56 27.85 -17.70
C PRO A 423 7.77 27.21 -16.54
N ALA A 424 6.73 26.41 -16.83
CA ALA A 424 5.95 25.67 -15.85
C ALA A 424 6.67 24.42 -15.29
N GLY A 425 7.76 23.98 -15.92
CA GLY A 425 8.53 22.81 -15.47
C GLY A 425 8.97 21.90 -16.60
N ALA A 426 9.40 20.68 -16.27
CA ALA A 426 9.73 19.65 -17.25
C ALA A 426 9.51 18.26 -16.63
N VAL A 427 9.04 17.30 -17.42
CA VAL A 427 8.74 15.94 -16.97
C VAL A 427 9.44 14.93 -17.86
N TRP A 428 10.24 14.06 -17.25
CA TRP A 428 10.77 12.84 -17.86
C TRP A 428 10.35 11.66 -16.99
N LEU A 429 9.45 10.83 -17.51
CA LEU A 429 9.09 9.54 -16.91
C LEU A 429 9.79 8.47 -17.74
N ASP A 430 10.68 7.72 -17.10
CA ASP A 430 11.61 6.87 -17.81
C ASP A 430 11.61 5.47 -17.26
N SER A 431 11.72 4.51 -18.17
CA SER A 431 12.18 3.20 -17.78
C SER A 431 13.65 3.01 -18.14
N ALA A 432 14.51 3.18 -17.14
CA ALA A 432 15.95 2.99 -17.30
C ALA A 432 16.35 1.51 -17.47
N ARG A 433 15.44 0.54 -17.24
CA ARG A 433 15.66 -0.91 -17.44
C ARG A 433 14.97 -1.43 -18.69
N LEU A 434 15.61 -1.36 -19.86
CA LEU A 434 15.03 -1.83 -21.13
C LEU A 434 14.65 -3.32 -21.17
N LYS A 435 15.30 -4.16 -20.35
CA LYS A 435 15.03 -5.60 -20.26
C LYS A 435 13.93 -5.96 -19.26
N ASP A 436 13.40 -4.98 -18.54
CA ASP A 436 12.34 -5.22 -17.57
C ASP A 436 11.00 -5.36 -18.33
N PRO A 437 10.19 -6.40 -18.04
CA PRO A 437 8.90 -6.61 -18.71
C PRO A 437 7.92 -5.43 -18.62
N HIS A 438 8.11 -4.52 -17.65
CA HIS A 438 7.24 -3.37 -17.41
C HIS A 438 7.65 -2.11 -18.18
N SER A 439 8.71 -2.19 -18.97
CA SER A 439 9.50 -1.05 -19.42
C SER A 439 9.33 -0.72 -20.90
N ARG A 440 8.09 -0.75 -21.39
CA ARG A 440 7.82 -0.54 -22.82
C ARG A 440 8.01 0.90 -23.28
N TYR A 441 7.66 1.88 -22.46
CA TYR A 441 7.66 3.29 -22.86
C TYR A 441 8.52 4.18 -21.97
N SER A 442 9.09 5.22 -22.57
CA SER A 442 9.61 6.40 -21.87
C SER A 442 8.86 7.64 -22.37
N PHE A 443 8.55 8.58 -21.48
CA PHE A 443 7.76 9.78 -21.76
C PHE A 443 8.52 11.05 -21.41
N MET A 444 8.49 12.03 -22.30
CA MET A 444 8.98 13.39 -22.07
C MET A 444 7.84 14.36 -22.35
N ALA A 445 7.52 15.23 -21.41
CA ALA A 445 6.37 16.11 -21.54
C ALA A 445 6.70 17.58 -21.25
N LEU A 446 5.95 18.47 -21.89
CA LEU A 446 6.02 19.92 -21.71
C LEU A 446 4.77 20.42 -20.99
N PRO A 447 4.88 20.71 -19.68
CA PRO A 447 3.81 21.29 -18.90
C PRO A 447 3.35 22.64 -19.44
N SER A 448 2.06 22.92 -19.31
CA SER A 448 1.45 24.22 -19.59
C SER A 448 1.20 25.03 -18.32
N PHE A 449 0.80 24.36 -17.25
CA PHE A 449 0.61 24.94 -15.92
C PHE A 449 0.75 23.85 -14.86
N VAL A 450 0.84 24.25 -13.59
CA VAL A 450 0.91 23.35 -12.43
C VAL A 450 -0.24 23.65 -11.47
N LEU A 451 -0.83 22.59 -10.93
CA LEU A 451 -1.76 22.63 -9.81
C LEU A 451 -0.99 22.22 -8.55
N SER A 452 -0.89 23.11 -7.56
CA SER A 452 -0.19 22.85 -6.30
C SER A 452 -1.15 22.98 -5.12
N TYR A 453 -1.12 22.02 -4.22
CA TYR A 453 -2.05 21.91 -3.10
C TYR A 453 -1.34 21.60 -1.79
N ARG A 454 -1.85 22.15 -0.68
CA ARG A 454 -1.41 21.81 0.68
C ARG A 454 -2.59 21.23 1.42
N ASP A 455 -2.38 20.15 2.15
CA ASP A 455 -3.42 19.55 2.97
C ASP A 455 -4.04 20.60 3.90
N GLY A 456 -5.37 20.73 3.86
CA GLY A 456 -6.12 21.71 4.63
C GLY A 456 -6.12 23.15 4.10
N SER A 457 -5.53 23.48 2.95
CA SER A 457 -5.49 24.87 2.45
C SER A 457 -6.79 25.38 1.80
N GLU A 458 -7.82 24.52 1.67
CA GLU A 458 -9.14 24.80 1.05
C GLU A 458 -9.08 25.45 -0.35
N SER A 459 -7.92 25.39 -1.00
CA SER A 459 -7.65 26.04 -2.27
C SER A 459 -6.48 25.38 -2.99
N ILE A 460 -6.54 25.43 -4.32
CA ILE A 460 -5.48 24.98 -5.23
C ILE A 460 -4.80 26.21 -5.82
N ILE A 461 -3.47 26.20 -5.84
CA ILE A 461 -2.67 27.21 -6.50
C ILE A 461 -2.44 26.78 -7.94
N VAL A 462 -2.77 27.65 -8.89
CA VAL A 462 -2.53 27.46 -10.33
C VAL A 462 -1.36 28.34 -10.75
N SER A 463 -0.32 27.77 -11.35
CA SER A 463 0.86 28.50 -11.78
C SER A 463 1.23 28.19 -13.23
N GLY A 464 1.62 29.22 -13.99
CA GLY A 464 2.22 29.06 -15.32
C GLY A 464 3.75 29.07 -15.29
N ASP A 465 4.32 29.62 -14.22
CA ASP A 465 5.75 29.68 -13.92
C ASP A 465 5.98 30.13 -12.46
N GLU A 466 7.25 30.37 -12.12
CA GLU A 466 7.73 30.75 -10.79
C GLU A 466 7.29 32.15 -10.30
N ASN A 467 6.87 33.05 -11.20
CA ASN A 467 6.62 34.45 -10.83
C ASN A 467 5.14 34.79 -10.60
N PHE A 468 4.22 34.04 -11.19
CA PHE A 468 2.79 34.36 -11.14
C PHE A 468 1.95 33.13 -10.77
N THR A 469 1.05 33.33 -9.82
CA THR A 469 0.09 32.33 -9.36
C THR A 469 -1.32 32.92 -9.35
N SER A 470 -2.31 32.09 -9.63
CA SER A 470 -3.72 32.33 -9.34
C SER A 470 -4.23 31.22 -8.41
N LYS A 471 -5.46 31.35 -7.89
CA LYS A 471 -6.03 30.41 -6.93
C LYS A 471 -7.44 29.99 -7.33
N VAL A 472 -7.71 28.71 -7.15
CA VAL A 472 -9.06 28.13 -7.19
C VAL A 472 -9.46 27.78 -5.76
N ALA A 473 -10.46 28.45 -5.22
CA ALA A 473 -10.98 28.17 -3.88
C ALA A 473 -12.06 27.08 -3.94
N PHE A 474 -12.10 26.20 -2.95
CA PHE A 474 -13.22 25.26 -2.79
C PHE A 474 -14.43 26.01 -2.22
N VAL A 475 -15.31 26.51 -3.08
CA VAL A 475 -16.48 27.30 -2.67
C VAL A 475 -17.59 26.39 -2.10
N GLU A 476 -18.12 26.76 -0.93
CA GLU A 476 -19.40 26.34 -0.32
C GLU A 476 -19.67 24.87 0.06
N ALA A 477 -18.77 23.91 -0.20
CA ALA A 477 -18.92 22.55 0.32
C ALA A 477 -17.84 22.23 1.37
N LYS A 478 -18.25 22.04 2.63
CA LYS A 478 -17.39 21.71 3.78
C LYS A 478 -16.55 20.43 3.62
N ASP A 479 -16.79 19.66 2.57
CA ASP A 479 -16.24 18.31 2.37
C ASP A 479 -15.40 18.14 1.08
N LEU A 480 -15.16 19.22 0.30
CA LEU A 480 -14.32 19.13 -0.90
C LEU A 480 -12.83 18.97 -0.55
N SER A 481 -12.26 17.87 -1.03
CA SER A 481 -10.84 17.51 -0.93
C SER A 481 -10.15 17.66 -2.30
N LEU A 482 -8.82 17.72 -2.33
CA LEU A 482 -8.10 17.71 -3.61
C LEU A 482 -8.44 16.46 -4.43
N TRP A 483 -8.59 15.31 -3.77
CA TRP A 483 -8.95 14.07 -4.44
C TRP A 483 -10.28 14.18 -5.18
N SER A 484 -11.33 14.68 -4.52
CA SER A 484 -12.64 14.88 -5.16
C SER A 484 -12.57 15.89 -6.30
N PHE A 485 -11.80 16.97 -6.14
CA PHE A 485 -11.57 17.95 -7.20
C PHE A 485 -10.90 17.32 -8.43
N MET A 486 -9.84 16.54 -8.21
CA MET A 486 -9.08 15.90 -9.28
C MET A 486 -9.86 14.76 -9.95
N ASP A 487 -10.74 14.06 -9.23
CA ASP A 487 -11.65 13.05 -9.81
C ASP A 487 -12.69 13.68 -10.75
N GLU A 488 -13.35 14.75 -10.28
CA GLU A 488 -14.29 15.53 -11.11
C GLU A 488 -13.60 16.17 -12.32
N LEU A 489 -12.43 16.78 -12.12
CA LEU A 489 -11.65 17.42 -13.19
C LEU A 489 -11.22 16.41 -14.26
N GLN A 490 -10.73 15.25 -13.85
CA GLN A 490 -10.30 14.20 -14.76
C GLN A 490 -11.48 13.61 -15.55
N GLY A 491 -12.62 13.34 -14.89
CA GLY A 491 -13.82 12.87 -15.55
C GLY A 491 -14.38 13.85 -16.57
N GLN A 492 -14.36 15.16 -16.27
CA GLN A 492 -14.78 16.21 -17.20
C GLN A 492 -13.85 16.34 -18.41
N LEU A 493 -12.54 16.26 -18.20
CA LEU A 493 -11.57 16.24 -19.30
C LEU A 493 -11.77 15.03 -20.20
N GLN A 494 -11.95 13.84 -19.61
CA GLN A 494 -12.19 12.60 -20.35
C GLN A 494 -13.45 12.69 -21.21
N ALA A 495 -14.54 13.26 -20.70
CA ALA A 495 -15.78 13.46 -21.45
C ALA A 495 -15.65 14.52 -22.57
N SER A 496 -14.68 15.44 -22.46
CA SER A 496 -14.53 16.58 -23.37
C SER A 496 -13.55 16.33 -24.52
N ILE A 497 -12.87 15.18 -24.56
CA ILE A 497 -11.79 14.88 -25.51
C ILE A 497 -12.25 13.85 -26.54
N ASP A 498 -12.04 14.17 -27.82
CA ASP A 498 -12.15 13.24 -28.93
C ASP A 498 -10.81 12.51 -29.15
N LEU A 499 -10.85 11.18 -29.05
CA LEU A 499 -9.70 10.29 -29.26
C LEU A 499 -9.65 9.68 -30.68
N THR A 500 -10.69 9.88 -31.50
CA THR A 500 -10.82 9.22 -32.81
C THR A 500 -9.70 9.59 -33.78
N ALA A 501 -9.23 10.84 -33.75
CA ALA A 501 -8.15 11.32 -34.62
C ALA A 501 -6.79 10.66 -34.36
N ALA A 502 -6.59 10.04 -33.20
CA ALA A 502 -5.37 9.30 -32.87
C ALA A 502 -5.55 7.76 -32.98
N SER A 503 -6.77 7.26 -33.24
CA SER A 503 -7.12 5.84 -33.17
C SER A 503 -6.19 4.92 -33.99
N ASP A 504 -5.89 5.26 -35.24
CA ASP A 504 -4.99 4.47 -36.11
C ASP A 504 -3.58 4.24 -35.53
N ILE A 505 -3.10 5.16 -34.68
CA ILE A 505 -1.81 5.03 -33.98
C ILE A 505 -1.98 4.26 -32.68
N LEU A 506 -3.15 4.34 -32.06
CA LEU A 506 -3.49 3.76 -30.75
C LEU A 506 -3.93 2.29 -30.82
N ASP A 507 -4.41 1.79 -31.97
CA ASP A 507 -4.86 0.40 -32.15
C ASP A 507 -3.77 -0.67 -31.89
N GLY A 508 -2.50 -0.25 -31.91
CA GLY A 508 -1.35 -1.10 -31.53
C GLY A 508 -1.09 -1.19 -30.01
N ASP A 509 -1.76 -0.40 -29.18
CA ASP A 509 -1.57 -0.37 -27.73
C ASP A 509 -2.53 -1.32 -26.99
N GLN A 510 -2.30 -2.62 -27.15
CA GLN A 510 -3.06 -3.68 -26.47
C GLN A 510 -3.06 -3.58 -24.93
N GLN A 511 -2.12 -2.80 -24.34
CA GLN A 511 -1.98 -2.66 -22.89
C GLN A 511 -2.72 -1.46 -22.30
N GLY A 512 -3.20 -0.52 -23.14
CA GLY A 512 -3.94 0.67 -22.70
C GLY A 512 -3.20 1.52 -21.67
N SER A 513 -1.87 1.64 -21.81
CA SER A 513 -0.96 2.14 -20.76
C SER A 513 0.02 3.20 -21.25
N ILE A 514 -0.31 3.91 -22.33
CA ILE A 514 0.51 4.98 -22.89
C ILE A 514 0.07 6.34 -22.35
N PHE A 515 1.00 7.14 -21.83
CA PHE A 515 0.71 8.52 -21.43
C PHE A 515 0.63 9.42 -22.67
N ARG A 516 -0.58 9.87 -23.01
CA ARG A 516 -0.86 10.65 -24.24
C ARG A 516 -0.87 12.15 -23.98
N ALA A 517 -1.62 12.56 -22.96
CA ALA A 517 -1.71 13.91 -22.42
C ALA A 517 -2.43 13.81 -21.07
N GLY A 518 -2.34 14.85 -20.25
CA GLY A 518 -3.01 14.88 -18.94
C GLY A 518 -2.10 15.40 -17.85
N PHE A 519 -2.25 14.93 -16.62
CA PHE A 519 -1.46 15.39 -15.48
C PHE A 519 -0.30 14.44 -15.21
N SER A 520 0.86 14.99 -14.85
CA SER A 520 1.97 14.23 -14.27
C SER A 520 2.48 14.93 -13.03
N GLY A 521 2.80 14.18 -11.99
CA GLY A 521 3.07 14.77 -10.70
C GLY A 521 3.10 13.74 -9.58
N TYR A 522 2.82 14.20 -8.36
CA TYR A 522 2.87 13.35 -7.18
C TYR A 522 1.73 13.64 -6.21
N TRP A 523 1.33 12.59 -5.50
CA TRP A 523 0.58 12.63 -4.25
C TRP A 523 1.58 12.41 -3.11
N GLY A 524 1.82 13.43 -2.29
CA GLY A 524 2.69 13.34 -1.12
C GLY A 524 2.03 12.49 -0.02
N TYR A 525 2.84 11.92 0.87
CA TYR A 525 2.36 11.01 1.92
C TYR A 525 1.29 11.64 2.82
N GLU A 526 1.35 12.95 3.07
CA GLU A 526 0.36 13.64 3.92
C GLU A 526 -1.05 13.69 3.33
N MET A 527 -1.21 13.42 2.03
CA MET A 527 -2.54 13.20 1.42
C MET A 527 -3.28 11.99 2.04
N LYS A 528 -2.60 11.19 2.88
CA LYS A 528 -3.19 10.18 3.78
C LYS A 528 -4.27 10.75 4.69
N ASN A 529 -4.18 12.03 5.08
CA ASN A 529 -5.11 12.65 6.02
C ASN A 529 -6.50 12.73 5.40
N GLU A 530 -6.56 13.17 4.13
CA GLU A 530 -7.79 13.17 3.33
C GLU A 530 -8.22 11.74 2.94
N SER A 531 -7.30 10.87 2.55
CA SER A 531 -7.65 9.52 2.05
C SER A 531 -8.20 8.60 3.14
N LEU A 532 -7.61 8.64 4.35
CA LEU A 532 -7.97 7.80 5.50
C LEU A 532 -8.91 8.49 6.49
N GLN A 533 -9.30 9.75 6.24
CA GLN A 533 -10.17 10.56 7.11
C GLN A 533 -9.67 10.59 8.56
N LEU A 534 -8.40 10.96 8.74
CA LEU A 534 -7.81 11.05 10.08
C LEU A 534 -8.38 12.27 10.83
N GLU A 535 -8.75 12.08 12.11
CA GLU A 535 -9.47 13.09 12.92
C GLU A 535 -8.72 14.41 13.09
N THR A 536 -7.41 14.34 12.94
CA THR A 536 -6.48 15.45 13.10
C THR A 536 -5.90 15.80 11.73
N ARG A 537 -6.49 16.77 11.07
CA ARG A 537 -5.84 17.45 9.93
C ARG A 537 -4.64 18.21 10.49
N ALA A 538 -3.49 18.14 9.82
CA ALA A 538 -2.37 18.99 10.20
C ALA A 538 -2.81 20.46 10.08
N PRO A 539 -2.43 21.35 11.02
CA PRO A 539 -2.51 22.78 10.75
C PRO A 539 -1.77 23.07 9.45
N VAL A 540 -2.32 23.93 8.59
CA VAL A 540 -1.61 24.42 7.42
C VAL A 540 -0.30 25.02 7.94
N GLY A 541 0.82 24.34 7.69
CA GLY A 541 2.12 24.78 8.17
C GLY A 541 2.42 26.22 7.72
N SER A 542 3.35 26.89 8.39
CA SER A 542 3.82 28.21 7.94
C SER A 542 4.19 28.17 6.46
N SER A 543 4.13 29.33 5.79
CA SER A 543 4.30 29.53 4.34
C SER A 543 5.54 28.90 3.70
N ASP A 544 6.48 28.41 4.51
CA ASP A 544 7.77 27.84 4.13
C ASP A 544 7.72 26.32 3.87
N ASN A 545 6.59 25.63 4.09
CA ASN A 545 6.46 24.20 3.81
C ASN A 545 6.11 23.89 2.34
N ALA A 546 6.76 22.84 1.80
CA ALA A 546 6.51 22.24 0.49
C ALA A 546 5.05 21.78 0.30
N PHE A 547 4.60 21.66 -0.95
CA PHE A 547 3.24 21.21 -1.29
C PHE A 547 3.06 19.71 -1.06
N ASP A 548 1.86 19.33 -0.61
CA ASP A 548 1.49 17.93 -0.36
C ASP A 548 1.08 17.21 -1.65
N ALA A 549 0.67 17.94 -2.68
CA ALA A 549 0.48 17.39 -4.02
C ALA A 549 0.76 18.46 -5.07
N GLU A 550 1.42 18.07 -6.16
CA GLU A 550 1.65 18.94 -7.33
C GLU A 550 1.47 18.16 -8.62
N PHE A 551 0.66 18.70 -9.54
CA PHE A 551 0.34 18.10 -10.83
C PHE A 551 0.60 19.07 -11.98
N LEU A 552 1.55 18.73 -12.83
CA LEU A 552 1.87 19.42 -14.06
C LEU A 552 0.92 18.96 -15.17
N TYR A 553 0.13 19.88 -15.72
CA TYR A 553 -0.73 19.58 -16.85
C TYR A 553 0.07 19.62 -18.16
N CYS A 554 0.12 18.48 -18.86
CA CYS A 554 0.95 18.18 -20.00
C CYS A 554 0.08 17.95 -21.27
N PRO A 555 -0.19 19.00 -22.07
CA PRO A 555 -0.92 18.85 -23.33
C PRO A 555 -0.03 18.39 -24.49
N ARG A 556 1.29 18.28 -24.27
CA ARG A 556 2.30 17.83 -25.24
C ARG A 556 3.16 16.75 -24.61
N VAL A 557 3.14 15.56 -25.20
CA VAL A 557 3.91 14.40 -24.72
C VAL A 557 4.62 13.75 -25.89
N LEU A 558 5.90 13.45 -25.72
CA LEU A 558 6.70 12.63 -26.61
C LEU A 558 6.95 11.29 -25.92
N ALA A 559 6.47 10.21 -26.53
CA ALA A 559 6.70 8.84 -26.06
C ALA A 559 7.72 8.14 -26.97
N PHE A 560 8.54 7.28 -26.39
CA PHE A 560 9.35 6.32 -27.12
C PHE A 560 8.90 4.91 -26.80
N ASP A 561 8.48 4.15 -27.81
CA ASP A 561 8.20 2.71 -27.69
C ASP A 561 9.51 1.95 -27.85
N HIS A 562 10.03 1.38 -26.76
CA HIS A 562 11.28 0.60 -26.75
C HIS A 562 11.17 -0.71 -27.53
N HIS A 563 9.97 -1.26 -27.67
CA HIS A 563 9.72 -2.51 -28.39
C HIS A 563 9.66 -2.29 -29.90
N LEU A 564 8.88 -1.30 -30.34
CA LEU A 564 8.78 -0.92 -31.77
C LEU A 564 9.93 -0.02 -32.23
N ARG A 565 10.70 0.53 -31.28
CA ARG A 565 11.79 1.49 -31.50
C ARG A 565 11.33 2.72 -32.29
N GLN A 566 10.19 3.28 -31.89
CA GLN A 566 9.53 4.40 -32.57
C GLN A 566 9.24 5.53 -31.61
N TRP A 567 9.36 6.76 -32.10
CA TRP A 567 8.93 7.97 -31.39
C TRP A 567 7.50 8.32 -31.78
N ILE A 568 6.70 8.72 -30.80
CA ILE A 568 5.30 9.11 -30.97
C ILE A 568 5.10 10.44 -30.25
N ALA A 569 4.71 11.48 -30.97
CA ALA A 569 4.35 12.77 -30.41
C ALA A 569 2.82 12.87 -30.30
N PHE A 570 2.34 13.28 -29.13
CA PHE A 570 0.93 13.51 -28.81
C PHE A 570 0.73 14.99 -28.47
N ALA A 571 -0.35 15.57 -28.97
CA ALA A 571 -0.75 16.93 -28.63
C ALA A 571 -2.27 17.03 -28.47
N LEU A 572 -2.71 17.82 -27.49
CA LEU A 572 -4.12 18.18 -27.36
C LEU A 572 -4.42 19.47 -28.13
N VAL A 573 -5.39 19.43 -29.04
CA VAL A 573 -5.77 20.53 -29.94
C VAL A 573 -7.17 21.01 -29.62
N GLN A 574 -7.39 22.33 -29.66
CA GLN A 574 -8.72 22.91 -29.50
C GLN A 574 -9.57 22.70 -30.76
N SER A 575 -10.76 22.09 -30.61
CA SER A 575 -11.62 21.66 -31.73
C SER A 575 -12.58 22.75 -32.23
N SER A 576 -12.96 23.72 -31.39
CA SER A 576 -13.79 24.87 -31.77
C SER A 576 -13.25 26.19 -31.18
N PRO A 577 -13.21 27.29 -31.96
CA PRO A 577 -12.77 28.61 -31.48
C PRO A 577 -13.81 29.34 -30.61
N SER A 578 -15.07 28.90 -30.58
CA SER A 578 -16.05 29.43 -29.63
C SER A 578 -15.90 28.70 -28.30
N THR A 579 -15.50 29.41 -27.24
CA THR A 579 -15.56 28.91 -25.85
C THR A 579 -17.01 28.92 -25.40
N PRO A 580 -17.74 27.79 -25.38
CA PRO A 580 -18.88 27.69 -24.47
C PRO A 580 -18.34 27.94 -23.04
N SER A 581 -19.15 28.53 -22.16
CA SER A 581 -18.82 28.59 -20.74
C SER A 581 -18.43 27.19 -20.27
N LEU A 582 -17.18 27.02 -19.85
CA LEU A 582 -16.68 25.75 -19.33
C LEU A 582 -17.45 25.45 -18.05
N PRO A 583 -18.23 24.36 -17.98
CA PRO A 583 -18.92 24.02 -16.74
C PRO A 583 -17.92 23.59 -15.67
N ASP A 584 -18.31 23.80 -14.41
CA ASP A 584 -17.75 23.12 -13.23
C ASP A 584 -16.22 23.31 -13.02
N ARG A 585 -15.48 22.23 -12.72
CA ARG A 585 -14.07 22.29 -12.30
C ARG A 585 -13.13 22.74 -13.40
N VAL A 586 -13.38 22.31 -14.65
CA VAL A 586 -12.60 22.80 -15.78
C VAL A 586 -12.77 24.31 -15.94
N GLY A 587 -13.97 24.84 -15.69
CA GLY A 587 -14.25 26.27 -15.71
C GLY A 587 -13.57 27.05 -14.58
N GLU A 588 -13.55 26.50 -13.36
CA GLU A 588 -12.83 27.08 -12.22
C GLU A 588 -11.33 27.24 -12.51
N VAL A 589 -10.69 26.19 -13.04
CA VAL A 589 -9.28 26.25 -13.43
C VAL A 589 -9.07 27.17 -14.62
N ASP A 590 -9.94 27.16 -15.64
CA ASP A 590 -9.77 28.06 -16.79
C ASP A 590 -9.89 29.53 -16.40
N GLY A 591 -10.76 29.89 -15.45
CA GLY A 591 -10.79 31.25 -14.88
C GLY A 591 -9.44 31.63 -14.26
N ALA A 592 -8.83 30.75 -13.47
CA ALA A 592 -7.49 30.97 -12.94
C ALA A 592 -6.42 31.06 -14.05
N LEU A 593 -6.57 30.33 -15.15
CA LEU A 593 -5.67 30.44 -16.31
C LEU A 593 -5.89 31.74 -17.08
N GLU A 594 -7.12 32.24 -17.19
CA GLU A 594 -7.44 33.55 -17.79
C GLU A 594 -6.78 34.69 -17.02
N ASP A 595 -6.78 34.64 -15.68
CA ASP A 595 -6.06 35.59 -14.83
C ASP A 595 -4.55 35.59 -15.13
N LEU A 596 -3.96 34.40 -15.31
CA LEU A 596 -2.54 34.28 -15.67
C LEU A 596 -2.28 34.83 -17.09
N ARG A 597 -3.18 34.57 -18.05
CA ARG A 597 -3.08 35.06 -19.44
C ARG A 597 -3.21 36.58 -19.51
N ALA A 598 -4.09 37.19 -18.70
CA ALA A 598 -4.24 38.64 -18.61
C ALA A 598 -2.94 39.33 -18.15
N ASN A 599 -2.10 38.62 -17.39
CA ASN A 599 -0.76 39.06 -16.98
C ASN A 599 0.35 38.71 -18.01
N GLY A 600 -0.01 38.33 -19.25
CA GLY A 600 0.91 38.11 -20.37
C GLY A 600 1.48 36.70 -20.49
N ARG A 601 0.86 35.67 -19.88
CA ARG A 601 1.36 34.28 -19.90
C ARG A 601 0.70 33.43 -20.99
N HIS A 602 1.45 33.08 -22.04
CA HIS A 602 0.93 32.27 -23.17
C HIS A 602 0.95 30.74 -22.95
N TRP A 603 1.68 30.23 -21.94
CA TRP A 603 1.83 28.79 -21.69
C TRP A 603 0.66 28.18 -20.89
N SER A 604 -0.06 28.99 -20.13
CA SER A 604 -1.17 28.64 -19.25
C SER A 604 -2.47 28.31 -20.01
N ARG A 605 -2.46 27.28 -20.85
CA ARG A 605 -3.62 26.85 -21.67
C ARG A 605 -3.85 25.35 -21.61
N TRP A 606 -5.11 24.95 -21.78
CA TRP A 606 -5.54 23.54 -21.84
C TRP A 606 -5.09 22.83 -23.14
N ALA A 607 -5.09 23.53 -24.27
CA ALA A 607 -4.79 22.92 -25.56
C ALA A 607 -4.08 23.89 -26.50
N LEU A 608 -3.47 23.33 -27.54
CA LEU A 608 -2.80 24.09 -28.59
C LEU A 608 -3.77 24.46 -29.72
N SER A 609 -3.40 25.49 -30.49
CA SER A 609 -3.98 25.68 -31.82
C SER A 609 -3.58 24.50 -32.72
N LYS A 610 -4.40 24.18 -33.73
CA LYS A 610 -4.08 23.10 -34.67
C LYS A 610 -2.72 23.33 -35.35
N SER A 611 -2.45 24.56 -35.78
CA SER A 611 -1.18 24.95 -36.41
C SER A 611 0.01 24.80 -35.46
N ASP A 612 -0.14 25.21 -34.20
CA ASP A 612 0.92 25.09 -33.19
C ASP A 612 1.25 23.62 -32.92
N ALA A 613 0.23 22.76 -32.84
CA ALA A 613 0.41 21.33 -32.60
C ALA A 613 1.11 20.63 -33.77
N GLU A 614 0.68 20.89 -35.01
CA GLU A 614 1.32 20.36 -36.22
C GLU A 614 2.79 20.81 -36.33
N THR A 615 3.05 22.09 -36.05
CA THR A 615 4.40 22.66 -36.05
C THR A 615 5.27 22.01 -34.98
N TRP A 616 4.80 21.95 -33.73
CA TRP A 616 5.52 21.35 -32.62
C TRP A 616 5.83 19.86 -32.86
N MET A 617 4.85 19.08 -33.32
CA MET A 617 5.07 17.66 -33.62
C MET A 617 6.10 17.48 -34.73
N HIS A 618 6.02 18.26 -35.81
CA HIS A 618 6.96 18.18 -36.92
C HIS A 618 8.39 18.54 -36.49
N GLU A 619 8.56 19.67 -35.80
CA GLU A 619 9.86 20.14 -35.31
C GLU A 619 10.48 19.18 -34.29
N THR A 620 9.67 18.68 -33.35
CA THR A 620 10.13 17.75 -32.30
C THR A 620 10.57 16.42 -32.91
N LEU A 621 9.75 15.79 -33.75
CA LEU A 621 10.09 14.50 -34.36
C LEU A 621 11.30 14.62 -35.30
N THR A 622 11.41 15.71 -36.07
CA THR A 622 12.57 15.98 -36.93
C THR A 622 13.85 16.17 -36.10
N SER A 623 13.77 16.95 -35.01
CA SER A 623 14.91 17.18 -34.10
C SER A 623 15.36 15.88 -33.45
N VAL A 624 14.42 15.06 -32.98
CA VAL A 624 14.73 13.75 -32.38
C VAL A 624 15.41 12.82 -33.40
N GLN A 625 14.96 12.79 -34.65
CA GLN A 625 15.61 12.01 -35.71
C GLN A 625 17.03 12.50 -36.03
N ALA A 626 17.24 13.82 -36.01
CA ALA A 626 18.56 14.41 -36.19
C ALA A 626 19.50 14.04 -35.03
N LEU A 627 19.05 14.19 -33.78
CA LEU A 627 19.81 13.81 -32.59
C LEU A 627 20.12 12.31 -32.54
N CYS A 628 19.20 11.45 -33.00
CA CYS A 628 19.44 10.01 -33.14
C CYS A 628 20.37 9.63 -34.30
N SER A 629 20.80 10.60 -35.11
CA SER A 629 21.76 10.41 -36.22
C SER A 629 23.17 10.90 -35.86
N GLU A 630 23.32 11.62 -34.75
CA GLU A 630 24.62 12.01 -34.22
C GLU A 630 25.26 10.81 -33.48
N ASP A 631 26.57 10.65 -33.60
CA ASP A 631 27.28 9.64 -32.81
C ASP A 631 27.13 9.96 -31.32
N PRO A 632 26.76 9.00 -30.46
CA PRO A 632 26.60 9.24 -29.03
C PRO A 632 27.92 9.73 -28.46
N ASN A 633 27.90 10.87 -27.76
CA ASN A 633 29.11 11.46 -27.21
C ASN A 633 29.67 10.56 -26.07
N PRO A 634 30.81 9.89 -26.26
CA PRO A 634 31.29 8.85 -25.33
C PRO A 634 31.62 9.38 -23.92
N THR A 635 31.86 10.70 -23.79
CA THR A 635 32.25 11.33 -22.53
C THR A 635 31.14 11.39 -21.47
N ARG A 636 29.86 11.45 -21.85
CA ARG A 636 28.74 11.46 -20.87
C ARG A 636 28.40 10.06 -20.35
N THR A 637 28.59 9.03 -21.17
CA THR A 637 28.22 7.64 -20.84
C THR A 637 29.22 6.99 -19.87
N ASP A 638 30.53 7.26 -20.03
CA ASP A 638 31.58 6.74 -19.14
C ASP A 638 31.68 7.51 -17.81
N ALA A 639 31.45 8.84 -17.82
CA ALA A 639 31.54 9.66 -16.62
C ALA A 639 30.41 9.39 -15.61
N ALA A 640 29.20 9.05 -16.08
CA ALA A 640 28.06 8.71 -15.23
C ALA A 640 28.20 7.34 -14.54
N GLN A 641 29.04 6.44 -15.06
CA GLN A 641 29.24 5.09 -14.53
C GLN A 641 30.38 5.00 -13.51
N SER A 642 31.25 6.01 -13.42
CA SER A 642 32.35 6.01 -12.45
C SER A 642 31.84 6.15 -11.02
N ALA A 643 32.05 5.11 -10.19
CA ALA A 643 31.69 5.13 -8.77
C ALA A 643 32.36 6.27 -7.98
N ALA A 644 33.55 6.71 -8.40
CA ALA A 644 34.24 7.86 -7.82
C ALA A 644 33.58 9.18 -8.22
N ALA A 645 33.20 9.34 -9.50
CA ALA A 645 32.50 10.53 -9.97
C ALA A 645 31.11 10.67 -9.32
N PHE A 646 30.39 9.54 -9.15
CA PHE A 646 29.13 9.51 -8.41
C PHE A 646 29.31 9.97 -6.97
N ARG A 647 30.27 9.38 -6.22
CA ARG A 647 30.52 9.74 -4.82
C ARG A 647 30.92 11.20 -4.66
N ASN A 648 31.71 11.75 -5.58
CA ASN A 648 32.11 13.15 -5.52
C ASN A 648 30.96 14.11 -5.83
N ALA A 649 29.97 13.68 -6.62
CA ALA A 649 28.83 14.52 -7.01
C ALA A 649 27.67 14.46 -6.02
N MET A 650 27.48 13.34 -5.32
CA MET A 650 26.35 13.15 -4.42
C MET A 650 26.49 13.91 -3.10
N PRO A 651 25.39 14.45 -2.57
CA PRO A 651 25.40 15.17 -1.30
C PRO A 651 25.80 14.26 -0.14
N LEU A 652 26.38 14.88 0.89
CA LEU A 652 26.55 14.28 2.20
C LEU A 652 25.28 14.55 3.02
N LEU A 653 24.60 13.49 3.45
CA LEU A 653 23.33 13.58 4.18
C LEU A 653 23.48 13.11 5.62
N LYS A 654 22.67 13.69 6.51
CA LYS A 654 22.57 13.32 7.93
C LYS A 654 21.17 12.79 8.24
N PRO A 655 21.05 11.73 9.06
CA PRO A 655 19.75 11.24 9.47
C PRO A 655 19.05 12.25 10.40
N ARG A 656 17.73 12.39 10.25
CA ARG A 656 16.89 13.23 11.11
C ARG A 656 16.70 12.62 12.50
N MET A 657 16.56 11.29 12.57
CA MET A 657 16.55 10.51 13.80
C MET A 657 17.87 9.74 13.91
N LEU A 658 18.59 9.86 15.03
CA LEU A 658 19.86 9.17 15.21
C LEU A 658 19.65 7.65 15.31
N ALA A 659 20.73 6.90 15.09
CA ALA A 659 20.70 5.44 15.08
C ALA A 659 20.09 4.85 16.38
N GLU A 660 20.51 5.37 17.54
CA GLU A 660 20.04 4.91 18.85
C GLU A 660 18.53 5.13 19.01
N ASP A 661 18.06 6.36 18.76
CA ASP A 661 16.64 6.70 18.82
C ASP A 661 15.81 5.85 17.84
N TYR A 662 16.31 5.65 16.61
CA TYR A 662 15.61 4.85 15.59
C TYR A 662 15.48 3.39 16.02
N MET A 663 16.53 2.82 16.61
CA MET A 663 16.51 1.45 17.14
C MET A 663 15.55 1.31 18.33
N ASP A 664 15.48 2.30 19.23
CA ASP A 664 14.53 2.30 20.36
C ASP A 664 13.07 2.37 19.87
N GLN A 665 12.80 3.14 18.80
CA GLN A 665 11.48 3.21 18.19
C GLN A 665 11.10 1.91 17.46
N ILE A 666 12.07 1.16 16.92
CA ILE A 666 11.81 -0.19 16.37
C ILE A 666 11.33 -1.13 17.48
N GLU A 667 11.96 -1.11 18.66
CA GLU A 667 11.51 -1.93 19.79
C GLU A 667 10.11 -1.51 20.27
N SER A 668 9.84 -0.20 20.32
CA SER A 668 8.49 0.33 20.61
C SER A 668 7.45 -0.15 19.59
N ALA A 669 7.81 -0.19 18.30
CA ALA A 669 6.96 -0.73 17.25
C ALA A 669 6.68 -2.23 17.44
N ARG A 670 7.70 -3.03 17.82
CA ARG A 670 7.55 -4.46 18.14
C ARG A 670 6.62 -4.70 19.32
N GLU A 671 6.69 -3.86 20.36
CA GLU A 671 5.78 -3.93 21.52
C GLU A 671 4.32 -3.65 21.13
N LEU A 672 4.08 -2.65 20.28
CA LEU A 672 2.75 -2.33 19.76
C LEU A 672 2.19 -3.50 18.92
N ILE A 673 3.03 -4.10 18.07
CA ILE A 673 2.67 -5.29 17.29
C ILE A 673 2.33 -6.46 18.22
N ALA A 674 3.14 -6.71 19.24
CA ALA A 674 2.89 -7.76 20.24
C ALA A 674 1.64 -7.49 21.09
N ALA A 675 1.23 -6.23 21.25
CA ALA A 675 -0.02 -5.85 21.89
C ALA A 675 -1.26 -6.01 20.97
N GLY A 676 -1.06 -6.38 19.70
CA GLY A 676 -2.13 -6.56 18.72
C GLY A 676 -2.56 -5.26 18.03
N GLU A 677 -1.85 -4.15 18.23
CA GLU A 677 -2.23 -2.84 17.67
C GLU A 677 -2.00 -2.75 16.16
N SER A 678 -1.07 -3.54 15.62
CA SER A 678 -0.74 -3.63 14.20
C SER A 678 -0.11 -5.01 13.90
N TYR A 679 -0.16 -5.44 12.65
CA TYR A 679 0.51 -6.64 12.16
C TYR A 679 1.97 -6.37 11.74
N GLU A 680 2.16 -5.23 11.06
CA GLU A 680 3.43 -4.70 10.55
C GLU A 680 3.39 -3.17 10.66
N LEU A 681 4.55 -2.52 10.81
CA LEU A 681 4.70 -1.06 10.78
C LEU A 681 5.90 -0.69 9.89
N CYS A 682 5.67 -0.02 8.76
CA CYS A 682 6.74 0.48 7.90
C CYS A 682 7.33 1.77 8.47
N MET A 683 8.30 1.62 9.37
CA MET A 683 8.98 2.74 10.01
C MET A 683 10.04 3.33 9.07
N THR A 684 10.14 4.66 9.05
CA THR A 684 11.03 5.38 8.14
C THR A 684 11.80 6.50 8.85
N ASN A 685 12.92 6.89 8.24
CA ASN A 685 13.72 8.04 8.61
C ASN A 685 13.99 8.90 7.36
N GLN A 686 14.24 10.19 7.58
CA GLN A 686 14.69 11.10 6.53
C GLN A 686 16.15 11.46 6.71
N PHE A 687 16.86 11.56 5.60
CA PHE A 687 18.24 12.00 5.53
C PHE A 687 18.28 13.32 4.77
N GLN A 688 18.89 14.33 5.38
CA GLN A 688 18.87 15.70 4.88
C GLN A 688 20.30 16.23 4.73
N GLY A 689 20.51 17.08 3.73
CA GLY A 689 21.78 17.72 3.49
C GLY A 689 21.62 18.83 2.47
N ARG A 690 22.75 19.38 2.01
CA ARG A 690 22.76 20.51 1.10
C ARG A 690 23.78 20.33 -0.02
N LEU A 691 23.38 20.70 -1.23
CA LEU A 691 24.26 20.78 -2.39
C LEU A 691 25.20 21.98 -2.27
N ALA A 692 26.40 21.85 -2.84
CA ALA A 692 27.30 22.98 -2.93
C ALA A 692 26.64 24.13 -3.74
N PRO A 693 26.75 25.39 -3.27
CA PRO A 693 26.26 26.54 -4.01
C PRO A 693 26.84 26.58 -5.43
N LEU A 694 26.03 27.00 -6.40
CA LEU A 694 26.47 27.12 -7.78
C LEU A 694 27.61 28.16 -7.88
N SER A 695 28.74 27.76 -8.47
CA SER A 695 29.92 28.64 -8.65
C SER A 695 29.78 29.59 -9.85
N SER A 696 28.70 29.47 -10.63
CA SER A 696 28.41 30.18 -11.88
C SER A 696 26.88 30.26 -12.07
N PRO A 697 26.32 31.23 -12.82
CA PRO A 697 24.92 31.20 -13.20
C PRO A 697 24.53 29.84 -13.81
N LEU A 698 23.24 29.48 -13.72
CA LEU A 698 22.64 28.20 -14.15
C LEU A 698 23.00 27.75 -15.59
N ASP A 699 23.68 28.58 -16.37
CA ASP A 699 24.12 28.33 -17.75
C ASP A 699 25.43 27.56 -17.92
N THR A 700 26.30 27.42 -16.88
CA THR A 700 27.69 26.95 -17.14
C THR A 700 28.33 25.96 -16.15
N ALA A 701 27.59 25.27 -15.25
CA ALA A 701 28.22 24.37 -14.26
C ALA A 701 27.72 22.90 -14.25
N ASP A 702 28.67 21.97 -14.08
CA ASP A 702 28.58 20.49 -14.02
C ASP A 702 27.84 19.88 -12.80
N THR A 703 26.95 20.62 -12.12
CA THR A 703 26.21 20.13 -10.93
C THR A 703 24.82 20.78 -10.75
N ASP A 704 23.96 20.67 -11.77
CA ASP A 704 22.52 20.95 -11.64
C ASP A 704 21.74 19.65 -11.34
N HIS A 705 20.49 19.73 -10.83
CA HIS A 705 19.66 18.59 -10.45
C HIS A 705 19.53 17.53 -11.55
N PHE A 706 19.51 17.95 -12.82
CA PHE A 706 19.44 17.02 -13.94
C PHE A 706 20.69 16.13 -14.08
N ASP A 707 21.88 16.68 -13.82
CA ASP A 707 23.13 15.90 -13.87
C ASP A 707 23.19 14.89 -12.72
N LEU A 708 22.76 15.31 -11.52
CA LEU A 708 22.54 14.41 -10.38
C LEU A 708 21.59 13.27 -10.74
N TYR A 709 20.48 13.57 -11.42
CA TYR A 709 19.53 12.55 -11.88
C TYR A 709 20.18 11.60 -12.89
N CYS A 710 20.95 12.09 -13.86
CA CYS A 710 21.63 11.24 -14.84
C CYS A 710 22.59 10.25 -14.15
N LYS A 711 23.32 10.70 -13.13
CA LYS A 711 24.21 9.87 -12.31
C LYS A 711 23.43 8.85 -11.47
N LEU A 712 22.30 9.25 -10.86
CA LEU A 712 21.40 8.36 -10.13
C LEU A 712 20.82 7.27 -11.04
N ARG A 713 20.28 7.67 -12.19
CA ARG A 713 19.70 6.79 -13.21
C ARG A 713 20.70 5.78 -13.74
N ALA A 714 21.95 6.20 -13.98
CA ALA A 714 23.01 5.30 -14.45
C ALA A 714 23.42 4.27 -13.40
N ARG A 715 23.48 4.67 -12.11
CA ARG A 715 23.87 3.78 -11.00
C ARG A 715 22.75 2.84 -10.58
N ASN A 716 21.52 3.34 -10.53
CA ASN A 716 20.34 2.62 -10.05
C ASN A 716 19.23 2.65 -11.11
N PRO A 717 19.40 1.99 -12.26
CA PRO A 717 18.35 1.91 -13.26
C PRO A 717 17.13 1.22 -12.66
N ALA A 718 15.94 1.78 -12.88
CA ALA A 718 14.67 1.27 -12.37
C ALA A 718 13.55 1.39 -13.43
N PRO A 719 12.48 0.58 -13.33
CA PRO A 719 11.35 0.63 -14.26
C PRO A 719 10.53 1.92 -14.14
N TYR A 720 10.50 2.57 -12.96
CA TYR A 720 9.75 3.81 -12.70
C TYR A 720 10.70 4.95 -12.32
N SER A 721 11.74 5.17 -13.13
CA SER A 721 12.61 6.33 -12.96
C SER A 721 11.89 7.61 -13.39
N ALA A 722 12.16 8.72 -12.72
CA ALA A 722 11.56 9.99 -13.10
C ALA A 722 12.44 11.19 -12.75
N PHE A 723 12.42 12.19 -13.62
CA PHE A 723 12.91 13.54 -13.35
C PHE A 723 11.77 14.53 -13.57
N ILE A 724 11.34 15.20 -12.50
CA ILE A 724 10.32 16.25 -12.57
C ILE A 724 10.93 17.54 -12.05
N ARG A 725 10.96 18.57 -12.89
CA ARG A 725 11.31 19.94 -12.49
C ARG A 725 10.02 20.73 -12.27
N LEU A 726 9.88 21.31 -11.09
CA LEU A 726 8.73 22.11 -10.65
C LEU A 726 9.10 23.60 -10.57
N PRO A 727 8.12 24.51 -10.68
CA PRO A 727 8.31 25.91 -10.36
C PRO A 727 8.72 26.08 -8.90
N SER A 728 9.68 26.98 -8.63
CA SER A 728 9.99 27.39 -7.26
C SER A 728 9.24 28.68 -6.97
N PHE A 729 8.61 28.81 -5.79
CA PHE A 729 7.95 30.05 -5.39
C PHE A 729 8.80 30.72 -4.31
N PRO A 730 9.08 32.03 -4.42
CA PRO A 730 9.90 32.73 -3.44
C PRO A 730 9.23 32.69 -2.06
N ALA A 731 9.96 32.26 -1.04
CA ALA A 731 9.58 32.48 0.34
C ALA A 731 9.81 33.96 0.65
N ALA A 732 8.88 34.62 1.33
CA ALA A 732 8.88 36.07 1.44
C ALA A 732 10.21 36.63 1.99
N GLY A 733 10.97 37.36 1.15
CA GLY A 733 11.75 38.52 1.61
C GLY A 733 13.28 38.48 1.65
N THR A 734 14.01 37.75 0.79
CA THR A 734 15.46 38.00 0.66
C THR A 734 15.98 38.04 -0.79
N GLU A 735 16.64 39.14 -1.17
CA GLU A 735 17.23 39.40 -2.49
C GLU A 735 18.39 38.46 -2.89
N ALA A 736 18.77 37.51 -2.03
CA ALA A 736 19.83 36.51 -2.27
C ALA A 736 19.38 35.34 -3.17
N GLU A 737 18.14 35.33 -3.68
CA GLU A 737 17.50 34.21 -4.37
C GLU A 737 17.92 34.01 -5.83
N ALA A 738 18.54 34.99 -6.49
CA ALA A 738 18.90 34.92 -7.91
C ALA A 738 19.91 33.81 -8.26
N GLN A 739 20.50 33.13 -7.27
CA GLN A 739 21.51 32.08 -7.43
C GLN A 739 21.08 30.69 -6.90
N LYS A 740 19.82 30.53 -6.45
CA LYS A 740 19.32 29.22 -5.97
C LYS A 740 18.82 28.35 -7.13
N ARG A 741 18.98 27.03 -7.00
CA ARG A 741 18.34 26.06 -7.90
C ARG A 741 16.81 26.09 -7.71
N GLY A 742 16.06 25.56 -8.68
CA GLY A 742 14.60 25.36 -8.56
C GLY A 742 14.23 24.16 -7.69
N ARG A 743 13.01 23.64 -7.82
CA ARG A 743 12.60 22.38 -7.17
C ARG A 743 12.62 21.22 -8.16
N ALA A 744 13.09 20.06 -7.72
CA ALA A 744 13.13 18.86 -8.56
C ALA A 744 12.93 17.56 -7.78
N ILE A 745 12.35 16.56 -8.45
CA ILE A 745 12.20 15.19 -7.97
C ILE A 745 13.04 14.27 -8.86
N LEU A 746 13.95 13.51 -8.24
CA LEU A 746 14.88 12.61 -8.92
C LEU A 746 14.63 11.19 -8.41
N SER A 747 13.77 10.44 -9.10
CA SER A 747 13.31 9.12 -8.68
C SER A 747 13.97 7.97 -9.45
N THR A 748 14.29 6.90 -8.73
CA THR A 748 14.69 5.59 -9.27
C THR A 748 13.87 4.47 -8.63
N SER A 749 12.55 4.67 -8.56
CA SER A 749 11.66 3.75 -7.87
C SER A 749 11.52 2.39 -8.59
N PRO A 750 11.66 1.26 -7.88
CA PRO A 750 11.46 -0.07 -8.43
C PRO A 750 10.00 -0.55 -8.36
N GLU A 751 9.12 0.13 -7.60
CA GLU A 751 7.83 -0.43 -7.20
C GLU A 751 6.64 0.33 -7.80
N ARG A 752 5.73 -0.41 -8.44
CA ARG A 752 4.44 0.13 -8.91
C ARG A 752 3.49 0.21 -7.74
N PHE A 753 2.95 1.40 -7.50
CA PHE A 753 1.81 1.57 -6.61
C PHE A 753 0.54 1.05 -7.28
N MET A 754 0.18 1.62 -8.45
CA MET A 754 -1.05 1.27 -9.14
C MET A 754 -0.97 1.66 -10.63
N ARG A 755 -1.47 0.77 -11.49
CA ARG A 755 -1.78 1.05 -12.88
C ARG A 755 -3.28 0.88 -13.12
N ILE A 756 -3.89 1.83 -13.81
CA ILE A 756 -5.28 1.76 -14.28
C ILE A 756 -5.25 1.99 -15.80
N THR A 757 -5.81 1.07 -16.57
CA THR A 757 -5.94 1.23 -18.03
C THR A 757 -7.15 2.09 -18.38
N ALA A 758 -7.23 2.61 -19.61
CA ALA A 758 -8.40 3.36 -20.10
C ALA A 758 -9.71 2.55 -20.04
N HIS A 759 -9.63 1.22 -19.97
CA HIS A 759 -10.78 0.32 -19.81
C HIS A 759 -11.10 -0.02 -18.35
N GLY A 760 -10.41 0.58 -17.38
CA GLY A 760 -10.64 0.36 -15.95
C GLY A 760 -10.01 -0.91 -15.38
N HIS A 761 -9.11 -1.59 -16.11
CA HIS A 761 -8.32 -2.68 -15.53
C HIS A 761 -7.26 -2.11 -14.58
N VAL A 762 -7.28 -2.56 -13.34
CA VAL A 762 -6.41 -2.13 -12.24
C VAL A 762 -5.36 -3.21 -11.96
N GLU A 763 -4.11 -2.80 -11.78
CA GLU A 763 -2.99 -3.68 -11.40
C GLU A 763 -2.12 -3.01 -10.33
N MET A 764 -1.81 -3.74 -9.27
CA MET A 764 -0.86 -3.34 -8.23
C MET A 764 0.20 -4.43 -8.07
N LYS A 765 1.47 -4.05 -7.86
CA LYS A 765 2.59 -5.00 -7.78
C LYS A 765 3.48 -4.74 -6.56
N PRO A 766 3.06 -5.14 -5.34
CA PRO A 766 3.88 -4.99 -4.16
C PRO A 766 5.15 -5.84 -4.25
N ILE A 767 6.27 -5.29 -3.75
CA ILE A 767 7.57 -5.95 -3.72
C ILE A 767 8.01 -6.11 -2.27
N LYS A 768 8.46 -7.31 -1.89
CA LYS A 768 9.15 -7.59 -0.63
C LYS A 768 10.40 -8.42 -0.92
N GLY A 769 11.44 -8.33 -0.11
CA GLY A 769 12.70 -9.06 -0.29
C GLY A 769 13.44 -8.74 -1.59
N THR A 770 14.73 -8.42 -1.48
CA THR A 770 15.57 -8.15 -2.66
C THR A 770 16.96 -8.73 -2.44
N LEU A 771 17.39 -9.62 -3.34
CA LEU A 771 18.75 -10.17 -3.34
C LEU A 771 19.49 -9.79 -4.61
N ALA A 772 20.77 -9.45 -4.50
CA ALA A 772 21.61 -9.20 -5.67
C ALA A 772 21.78 -10.49 -6.52
N ARG A 773 21.72 -10.35 -7.84
CA ARG A 773 22.11 -11.41 -8.79
C ARG A 773 23.58 -11.79 -8.56
N ALA A 774 23.96 -13.03 -8.85
CA ALA A 774 25.35 -13.44 -8.73
C ALA A 774 26.28 -12.55 -9.58
N GLY A 775 27.33 -12.00 -8.97
CA GLY A 775 28.24 -11.02 -9.61
C GLY A 775 27.86 -9.56 -9.33
N PHE A 776 26.70 -9.31 -8.75
CA PHE A 776 26.23 -7.97 -8.36
C PHE A 776 26.21 -7.76 -6.84
N GLY A 777 26.51 -8.79 -6.05
CA GLY A 777 26.69 -8.66 -4.61
C GLY A 777 27.96 -7.88 -4.24
N PRO A 778 28.07 -7.42 -2.98
CA PRO A 778 29.27 -6.79 -2.47
C PRO A 778 30.51 -7.69 -2.66
N GLY A 779 31.56 -7.17 -3.30
CA GLY A 779 32.80 -7.90 -3.56
C GLY A 779 32.78 -8.83 -4.78
N GLU A 780 31.67 -8.91 -5.52
CA GLU A 780 31.52 -9.86 -6.63
C GLU A 780 31.79 -9.26 -8.01
N GLN A 781 32.25 -8.01 -8.11
CA GLN A 781 32.36 -7.32 -9.41
C GLN A 781 33.33 -8.02 -10.36
N GLY A 782 34.41 -8.60 -9.84
CA GLY A 782 35.38 -9.38 -10.63
C GLY A 782 34.84 -10.73 -11.14
N MET A 783 33.70 -11.18 -10.61
CA MET A 783 33.02 -12.40 -11.04
C MET A 783 32.00 -12.14 -12.14
N ARG A 784 31.81 -10.90 -12.63
CA ARG A 784 30.86 -10.61 -13.72
C ARG A 784 31.35 -11.16 -15.06
N ALA A 785 30.41 -11.43 -15.96
CA ALA A 785 30.76 -11.85 -17.32
C ALA A 785 31.55 -10.73 -18.04
N GLY A 786 32.63 -11.10 -18.73
CA GLY A 786 33.42 -10.16 -19.52
C GLY A 786 34.50 -9.38 -18.75
N CYS A 787 34.77 -9.70 -17.48
CA CYS A 787 35.82 -9.06 -16.66
C CYS A 787 37.27 -9.47 -17.03
N GLY A 788 37.54 -9.81 -18.29
CA GLY A 788 38.90 -10.09 -18.77
C GLY A 788 39.55 -11.37 -18.21
N ALA A 789 38.76 -12.32 -17.71
CA ALA A 789 39.24 -13.59 -17.17
C ALA A 789 39.77 -14.53 -18.27
N SER A 790 40.68 -15.45 -17.92
CA SER A 790 41.08 -16.54 -18.81
C SER A 790 39.89 -17.44 -19.14
N HIS A 791 39.95 -18.19 -20.24
CA HIS A 791 38.82 -19.03 -20.67
C HIS A 791 38.39 -20.06 -19.60
N GLU A 792 39.36 -20.66 -18.90
CA GLU A 792 39.10 -21.59 -17.80
C GLU A 792 38.47 -20.90 -16.58
N ALA A 793 38.99 -19.72 -16.21
CA ALA A 793 38.44 -18.93 -15.12
C ALA A 793 37.02 -18.43 -15.43
N GLU A 794 36.73 -18.06 -16.67
CA GLU A 794 35.38 -17.65 -17.08
C GLU A 794 34.39 -18.82 -17.07
N LEU A 795 34.82 -20.04 -17.42
CA LEU A 795 33.98 -21.23 -17.30
C LEU A 795 33.67 -21.55 -15.83
N ALA A 796 34.65 -21.42 -14.94
CA ALA A 796 34.47 -21.59 -13.50
C ALA A 796 33.55 -20.51 -12.92
N ASN A 797 33.79 -19.23 -13.25
CA ASN A 797 32.96 -18.11 -12.84
C ASN A 797 31.52 -18.26 -13.33
N ARG A 798 31.31 -18.77 -14.55
CA ARG A 798 29.98 -19.07 -15.08
C ARG A 798 29.24 -20.09 -14.23
N ARG A 799 29.88 -21.23 -13.94
CA ARG A 799 29.29 -22.30 -13.11
C ARG A 799 28.95 -21.80 -11.70
N TRP A 800 29.85 -21.03 -11.10
CA TRP A 800 29.61 -20.41 -9.81
C TRP A 800 28.42 -19.43 -9.87
N ARG A 801 28.38 -18.53 -10.86
CA ARG A 801 27.26 -17.59 -11.04
C ARG A 801 25.93 -18.32 -11.18
N GLU A 802 25.85 -19.36 -12.00
CA GLU A 802 24.63 -20.14 -12.20
C GLU A 802 24.16 -20.81 -10.90
N ALA A 803 25.08 -21.42 -10.15
CA ALA A 803 24.78 -22.09 -8.88
C ALA A 803 24.37 -21.10 -7.78
N GLU A 804 25.13 -20.02 -7.60
CA GLU A 804 24.87 -18.97 -6.61
C GLU A 804 23.57 -18.23 -6.92
N ASP A 805 23.31 -17.92 -8.19
CA ASP A 805 22.07 -17.25 -8.60
C ASP A 805 20.84 -18.12 -8.35
N ALA A 806 20.95 -19.44 -8.57
CA ALA A 806 19.89 -20.39 -8.23
C ALA A 806 19.71 -20.54 -6.71
N ALA A 807 20.80 -20.56 -5.94
CA ALA A 807 20.76 -20.61 -4.49
C ALA A 807 20.08 -19.37 -3.89
N ARG A 808 20.44 -18.16 -4.34
CA ARG A 808 19.80 -16.91 -3.91
C ARG A 808 18.32 -16.86 -4.26
N ARG A 809 17.96 -17.29 -5.48
CA ARG A 809 16.54 -17.38 -5.87
C ARG A 809 15.76 -18.32 -4.96
N ALA A 810 16.31 -19.50 -4.64
CA ALA A 810 15.67 -20.47 -3.76
C ALA A 810 15.58 -19.95 -2.31
N ALA A 811 16.63 -19.29 -1.82
CA ALA A 811 16.64 -18.67 -0.49
C ALA A 811 15.55 -17.60 -0.36
N LEU A 812 15.46 -16.66 -1.31
CA LEU A 812 14.42 -15.63 -1.30
C LEU A 812 13.01 -16.22 -1.40
N SER A 813 12.82 -17.25 -2.23
CA SER A 813 11.51 -17.91 -2.38
C SER A 813 11.05 -18.64 -1.11
N ALA A 814 11.98 -19.05 -0.25
CA ALA A 814 11.73 -19.81 0.97
C ALA A 814 11.82 -18.96 2.24
N ASP A 815 12.16 -17.67 2.13
CA ASP A 815 12.30 -16.78 3.28
C ASP A 815 10.94 -16.55 3.94
N VAL A 816 10.81 -16.99 5.18
CA VAL A 816 9.55 -16.93 5.94
C VAL A 816 9.16 -15.50 6.29
N LYS A 817 10.13 -14.61 6.59
CA LYS A 817 9.88 -13.21 6.91
C LYS A 817 9.35 -12.49 5.67
N GLU A 818 10.08 -12.59 4.56
CA GLU A 818 9.73 -11.89 3.31
C GLU A 818 8.39 -12.35 2.74
N ARG A 819 8.08 -13.65 2.84
CA ARG A 819 6.77 -14.19 2.47
C ARG A 819 5.66 -13.68 3.36
N ALA A 820 5.86 -13.68 4.68
CA ALA A 820 4.87 -13.20 5.63
C ALA A 820 4.54 -11.73 5.37
N GLU A 821 5.57 -10.87 5.24
CA GLU A 821 5.40 -9.45 4.88
C GLU A 821 4.67 -9.27 3.56
N ASN A 822 5.05 -10.03 2.51
CA ASN A 822 4.38 -9.92 1.22
C ASN A 822 2.90 -10.29 1.36
N LEU A 823 2.60 -11.39 2.05
CA LEU A 823 1.24 -11.86 2.26
C LEU A 823 0.36 -10.83 2.98
N MET A 824 0.87 -10.15 4.02
CA MET A 824 0.11 -9.09 4.71
C MET A 824 -0.28 -7.96 3.74
N ILE A 825 0.66 -7.51 2.90
CA ILE A 825 0.40 -6.44 1.93
C ILE A 825 -0.54 -6.92 0.81
N VAL A 826 -0.43 -8.17 0.38
CA VAL A 826 -1.30 -8.75 -0.65
C VAL A 826 -2.75 -8.81 -0.17
N ASP A 827 -2.98 -9.29 1.05
CA ASP A 827 -4.33 -9.34 1.61
C ASP A 827 -4.90 -7.94 1.84
N LEU A 828 -4.07 -6.96 2.21
CA LEU A 828 -4.47 -5.54 2.30
C LEU A 828 -4.88 -5.00 0.92
N ILE A 829 -4.08 -5.24 -0.12
CA ILE A 829 -4.39 -4.77 -1.48
C ILE A 829 -5.67 -5.43 -2.02
N ARG A 830 -5.86 -6.73 -1.78
CA ARG A 830 -7.11 -7.43 -2.17
C ARG A 830 -8.32 -6.74 -1.56
N ALA A 831 -8.27 -6.42 -0.28
CA ALA A 831 -9.36 -5.75 0.41
C ALA A 831 -9.61 -4.34 -0.14
N ASP A 832 -8.54 -3.56 -0.39
CA ASP A 832 -8.65 -2.26 -1.04
C ASP A 832 -9.38 -2.39 -2.38
N LEU A 833 -8.97 -3.33 -3.24
CA LEU A 833 -9.60 -3.55 -4.55
C LEU A 833 -11.08 -3.97 -4.42
N PHE A 834 -11.46 -4.79 -3.44
CA PHE A 834 -12.86 -5.16 -3.23
C PHE A 834 -13.77 -3.95 -2.95
N SER A 835 -13.22 -2.86 -2.40
CA SER A 835 -14.00 -1.64 -2.13
C SER A 835 -14.47 -0.93 -3.42
N PHE A 836 -13.73 -1.02 -4.53
CA PHE A 836 -14.03 -0.26 -5.76
C PHE A 836 -14.03 -1.06 -7.07
N CYS A 837 -13.54 -2.29 -7.09
CA CYS A 837 -13.61 -3.20 -8.24
C CYS A 837 -14.86 -4.09 -8.17
N HIS A 838 -15.23 -4.67 -9.30
CA HIS A 838 -16.18 -5.78 -9.36
C HIS A 838 -15.61 -6.96 -8.55
N SER A 839 -16.36 -7.50 -7.60
CA SER A 839 -15.83 -8.51 -6.68
C SER A 839 -15.43 -9.82 -7.38
N ASP A 840 -16.05 -10.16 -8.51
CA ASP A 840 -15.69 -11.29 -9.35
C ASP A 840 -14.45 -11.06 -10.23
N SER A 841 -13.88 -9.85 -10.23
CA SER A 841 -12.70 -9.50 -11.03
C SER A 841 -11.40 -9.41 -10.25
N VAL A 842 -11.47 -9.37 -8.90
CA VAL A 842 -10.29 -9.25 -8.04
C VAL A 842 -9.55 -10.58 -8.00
N ALA A 843 -8.30 -10.60 -8.48
CA ALA A 843 -7.51 -11.81 -8.61
C ALA A 843 -6.03 -11.59 -8.26
N VAL A 844 -5.32 -12.66 -7.91
CA VAL A 844 -3.88 -12.66 -7.62
C VAL A 844 -3.15 -13.60 -8.60
N PRO A 845 -2.97 -13.20 -9.88
CA PRO A 845 -2.40 -14.07 -10.91
C PRO A 845 -0.95 -14.53 -10.64
N LYS A 846 -0.19 -13.77 -9.83
CA LYS A 846 1.16 -14.13 -9.40
C LYS A 846 1.29 -13.86 -7.91
N LEU A 847 1.42 -14.89 -7.08
CA LEU A 847 1.57 -14.76 -5.64
C LEU A 847 3.01 -15.10 -5.22
N MET A 848 3.72 -14.13 -4.62
CA MET A 848 5.07 -14.28 -4.07
C MET A 848 6.04 -14.96 -5.04
N GLN A 849 6.03 -14.53 -6.30
CA GLN A 849 6.90 -15.08 -7.33
C GLN A 849 8.23 -14.35 -7.32
N VAL A 850 9.34 -15.08 -7.36
CA VAL A 850 10.65 -14.47 -7.53
C VAL A 850 10.82 -14.05 -8.99
N GLU A 851 10.84 -12.74 -9.25
CA GLU A 851 11.17 -12.15 -10.55
C GLU A 851 12.68 -11.82 -10.59
N SER A 852 13.38 -12.32 -11.60
CA SER A 852 14.82 -12.07 -11.81
C SER A 852 15.01 -10.91 -12.80
N TYR A 853 15.57 -9.80 -12.31
CA TYR A 853 15.99 -8.67 -13.14
C TYR A 853 17.50 -8.72 -13.41
N GLU A 854 18.03 -7.74 -14.14
CA GLU A 854 19.45 -7.70 -14.53
C GLU A 854 20.40 -7.72 -13.32
N THR A 855 20.09 -6.97 -12.26
CA THR A 855 20.98 -6.81 -11.09
C THR A 855 20.45 -7.41 -9.80
N VAL A 856 19.14 -7.68 -9.72
CA VAL A 856 18.48 -8.21 -8.50
C VAL A 856 17.44 -9.29 -8.78
N HIS A 857 17.19 -10.16 -7.80
CA HIS A 857 15.97 -10.95 -7.62
C HIS A 857 15.02 -10.22 -6.66
N GLN A 858 13.72 -10.26 -6.92
CA GLN A 858 12.71 -9.65 -6.04
C GLN A 858 11.52 -10.59 -5.85
N LEU A 859 10.92 -10.61 -4.65
CA LEU A 859 9.66 -11.33 -4.41
C LEU A 859 8.51 -10.38 -4.79
N VAL A 860 7.79 -10.73 -5.84
CA VAL A 860 6.76 -9.87 -6.43
C VAL A 860 5.42 -10.60 -6.42
N THR A 861 4.38 -9.88 -6.01
CA THR A 861 2.99 -10.30 -6.21
C THR A 861 2.33 -9.36 -7.21
N THR A 862 1.37 -9.88 -7.99
CA THR A 862 0.52 -9.07 -8.86
C THR A 862 -0.93 -9.27 -8.41
N VAL A 863 -1.60 -8.18 -8.09
CA VAL A 863 -3.03 -8.16 -7.76
C VAL A 863 -3.76 -7.33 -8.81
N THR A 864 -4.85 -7.85 -9.34
CA THR A 864 -5.61 -7.21 -10.43
C THR A 864 -7.09 -7.08 -10.08
N GLY A 865 -7.77 -6.14 -10.72
CA GLY A 865 -9.22 -5.98 -10.64
C GLY A 865 -9.80 -5.19 -11.80
N GLN A 866 -11.12 -5.19 -11.93
CA GLN A 866 -11.87 -4.36 -12.88
C GLN A 866 -12.66 -3.31 -12.13
N LEU A 867 -12.35 -2.04 -12.39
CA LEU A 867 -13.00 -0.88 -11.79
C LEU A 867 -14.51 -0.87 -12.07
N LYS A 868 -15.32 -0.54 -11.04
CA LYS A 868 -16.75 -0.31 -11.21
C LYS A 868 -16.96 0.97 -12.03
N ALA A 869 -17.93 0.97 -12.95
CA ALA A 869 -18.23 2.13 -13.80
C ALA A 869 -18.58 3.42 -13.03
N SER A 870 -18.96 3.31 -11.75
CA SER A 870 -19.29 4.45 -10.89
C SER A 870 -18.09 5.04 -10.15
N VAL A 871 -16.88 4.50 -10.32
CA VAL A 871 -15.68 4.93 -9.61
C VAL A 871 -14.69 5.50 -10.61
N GLY A 872 -14.24 6.75 -10.40
CA GLY A 872 -13.20 7.38 -11.19
C GLY A 872 -11.80 6.90 -10.86
N THR A 873 -10.84 7.19 -11.73
CA THR A 873 -9.44 6.77 -11.58
C THR A 873 -8.79 7.38 -10.33
N THR A 874 -9.05 8.66 -10.08
CA THR A 874 -8.48 9.38 -8.93
C THR A 874 -9.07 8.85 -7.62
N GLU A 875 -10.37 8.58 -7.59
CA GLU A 875 -11.04 7.96 -6.45
C GLU A 875 -10.49 6.55 -6.15
N ALA A 876 -10.21 5.74 -7.18
CA ALA A 876 -9.59 4.42 -7.00
C ALA A 876 -8.18 4.53 -6.37
N ILE A 877 -7.37 5.48 -6.83
CA ILE A 877 -6.04 5.79 -6.26
C ILE A 877 -6.19 6.21 -4.79
N ARG A 878 -7.13 7.12 -4.48
CA ARG A 878 -7.39 7.60 -3.12
C ARG A 878 -7.68 6.47 -2.15
N ARG A 879 -8.52 5.50 -2.53
CA ARG A 879 -8.92 4.37 -1.65
C ARG A 879 -7.75 3.44 -1.30
N CYS A 880 -6.80 3.29 -2.21
CA CYS A 880 -5.59 2.53 -1.93
C CYS A 880 -4.51 3.35 -1.20
N PHE A 881 -4.59 4.69 -1.21
CA PHE A 881 -3.54 5.56 -0.72
C PHE A 881 -3.53 5.71 0.82
N PRO A 882 -2.34 5.72 1.47
CA PRO A 882 -0.99 5.57 0.89
C PRO A 882 -0.64 4.12 0.52
N PRO A 883 0.43 3.91 -0.27
CA PRO A 883 0.91 2.56 -0.60
C PRO A 883 1.05 1.67 0.64
N GLY A 884 0.45 0.47 0.60
CA GLY A 884 0.44 -0.46 1.73
C GLY A 884 1.85 -0.83 2.22
N SER A 885 2.80 -1.00 1.29
CA SER A 885 4.22 -1.28 1.59
C SER A 885 4.93 -0.18 2.37
N MET A 886 4.38 1.05 2.37
CA MET A 886 4.92 2.22 3.07
C MET A 886 4.12 2.61 4.31
N THR A 887 3.20 1.76 4.78
CA THR A 887 2.36 2.03 5.95
C THR A 887 2.45 0.89 6.94
N GLY A 888 1.68 -0.17 6.73
CA GLY A 888 1.48 -1.27 7.66
C GLY A 888 0.05 -1.79 7.53
N ALA A 889 -0.25 -2.87 8.24
CA ALA A 889 -1.59 -3.44 8.29
C ALA A 889 -2.00 -3.63 9.75
N PRO A 890 -3.21 -3.23 10.19
CA PRO A 890 -4.24 -2.51 9.43
C PRO A 890 -3.88 -1.03 9.15
N LYS A 891 -4.04 -0.60 7.88
CA LYS A 891 -3.51 0.66 7.32
C LYS A 891 -3.77 1.90 8.17
N ARG A 892 -5.04 2.16 8.51
CA ARG A 892 -5.43 3.36 9.28
C ARG A 892 -4.78 3.39 10.67
N ARG A 893 -4.77 2.25 11.37
CA ARG A 893 -4.17 2.13 12.71
C ARG A 893 -2.65 2.25 12.64
N SER A 894 -2.02 1.59 11.67
CA SER A 894 -0.57 1.67 11.45
C SER A 894 -0.10 3.10 11.21
N VAL A 895 -0.81 3.87 10.38
CA VAL A 895 -0.47 5.28 10.13
C VAL A 895 -0.54 6.12 11.41
N GLN A 896 -1.57 5.95 12.25
CA GLN A 896 -1.70 6.65 13.54
C GLN A 896 -0.57 6.29 14.55
N LEU A 897 -0.04 5.07 14.46
CA LEU A 897 1.10 4.64 15.28
C LEU A 897 2.39 5.27 14.75
N LEU A 898 2.60 5.25 13.43
CA LEU A 898 3.78 5.83 12.77
C LEU A 898 3.93 7.33 13.01
N GLU A 899 2.82 8.09 13.00
CA GLU A 899 2.84 9.53 13.32
C GLU A 899 3.46 9.84 14.68
N ARG A 900 3.40 8.89 15.63
CA ARG A 900 4.01 9.02 16.97
C ARG A 900 5.42 8.47 17.01
N LEU A 901 5.67 7.32 16.37
CA LEU A 901 6.97 6.64 16.39
C LEU A 901 8.05 7.41 15.61
N GLU A 902 7.68 8.15 14.56
CA GLU A 902 8.64 8.88 13.72
C GLU A 902 8.98 10.28 14.25
N LEU A 903 8.45 10.66 15.42
CA LEU A 903 8.73 11.93 16.09
C LEU A 903 10.12 11.95 16.69
N ASN A 904 10.85 13.05 16.47
CA ASN A 904 12.07 13.33 17.23
C ASN A 904 11.86 14.52 18.21
N LEU A 905 12.86 14.74 19.08
CA LEU A 905 12.87 15.84 20.05
C LEU A 905 12.74 17.25 19.41
N ALA A 906 13.18 17.42 18.16
CA ALA A 906 13.07 18.69 17.44
C ALA A 906 11.64 18.94 16.91
N ASP A 907 10.92 17.88 16.50
CA ASP A 907 9.51 17.96 16.12
C ASP A 907 8.61 18.26 17.34
N ALA A 908 9.01 17.80 18.52
CA ALA A 908 8.29 18.07 19.77
C ALA A 908 8.37 19.54 20.23
N GLN A 909 9.28 20.34 19.66
CA GLN A 909 9.46 21.75 19.99
C GLN A 909 8.85 22.71 18.95
N ARG A 910 8.29 22.21 17.84
CA ARG A 910 7.59 23.04 16.85
C ARG A 910 6.14 23.31 17.28
N ASP A 911 5.67 24.53 17.01
CA ASP A 911 4.28 24.98 17.25
C ASP A 911 3.25 24.29 16.31
N ASP A 912 3.69 23.42 15.39
CA ASP A 912 2.85 22.71 14.41
C ASP A 912 2.29 21.35 14.89
N GLU A 913 2.23 21.14 16.22
CA GLU A 913 1.70 19.95 16.89
C GLU A 913 2.38 18.62 16.49
N LEU A 914 3.47 18.23 17.18
CA LEU A 914 3.94 16.84 17.40
C LEU A 914 3.70 15.85 16.23
N ARG A 915 4.14 16.15 15.00
CA ARG A 915 4.07 15.22 13.84
C ARG A 915 5.34 15.15 13.00
N ALA A 916 5.70 13.92 12.64
CA ALA A 916 6.72 13.63 11.66
C ALA A 916 6.11 13.62 10.26
N ARG A 917 6.48 14.58 9.42
CA ARG A 917 6.05 14.61 8.02
C ARG A 917 7.01 13.82 7.15
N ARG A 918 6.47 13.02 6.22
CA ARG A 918 7.26 12.33 5.18
C ARG A 918 7.36 13.13 3.88
N GLY A 919 6.43 14.06 3.63
CA GLY A 919 6.42 14.90 2.43
C GLY A 919 6.18 14.08 1.15
N ILE A 920 6.97 14.30 0.11
CA ILE A 920 6.85 13.54 -1.16
C ILE A 920 7.21 12.06 -0.96
N TYR A 921 8.18 11.75 -0.09
CA TYR A 921 8.61 10.39 0.20
C TYR A 921 7.48 9.55 0.79
N SER A 922 7.42 8.25 0.44
CA SER A 922 6.31 7.33 0.76
C SER A 922 4.97 7.66 0.08
N GLY A 923 4.91 8.72 -0.73
CA GLY A 923 3.76 9.04 -1.56
C GLY A 923 3.67 8.20 -2.84
N ALA A 924 3.01 8.74 -3.86
CA ALA A 924 2.89 8.14 -5.19
C ALA A 924 3.26 9.15 -6.28
N LEU A 925 4.08 8.76 -7.26
CA LEU A 925 4.53 9.60 -8.37
C LEU A 925 4.26 8.93 -9.72
N GLY A 926 3.71 9.69 -10.67
CA GLY A 926 3.27 9.14 -11.94
C GLY A 926 2.47 10.12 -12.80
N TRP A 927 1.45 9.60 -13.47
CA TRP A 927 0.59 10.38 -14.37
C TRP A 927 -0.88 9.91 -14.36
N LEU A 928 -1.77 10.87 -14.64
CA LEU A 928 -3.20 10.71 -14.90
C LEU A 928 -3.47 11.14 -16.35
N GLY A 929 -3.84 10.18 -17.18
CA GLY A 929 -4.14 10.36 -18.59
C GLY A 929 -5.49 11.02 -18.79
N CYS A 930 -5.61 11.79 -19.86
CA CYS A 930 -6.84 12.43 -20.27
C CYS A 930 -7.92 11.44 -20.76
N ASP A 931 -7.56 10.17 -20.96
CA ASP A 931 -8.43 9.08 -21.39
C ASP A 931 -8.89 8.17 -20.24
N GLY A 932 -8.55 8.51 -18.99
CA GLY A 932 -8.87 7.70 -17.82
C GLY A 932 -7.72 6.82 -17.33
N ALA A 933 -6.68 6.59 -18.14
CA ALA A 933 -5.56 5.74 -17.76
C ALA A 933 -4.66 6.41 -16.71
N ALA A 934 -3.91 5.61 -15.93
CA ALA A 934 -2.95 6.10 -14.95
C ALA A 934 -1.85 5.04 -14.68
N ASP A 935 -0.64 5.49 -14.35
CA ASP A 935 0.41 4.63 -13.80
C ASP A 935 1.21 5.42 -12.77
N PHE A 936 1.22 4.91 -11.54
CA PHE A 936 1.89 5.51 -10.39
C PHE A 936 2.84 4.51 -9.74
N SER A 937 4.03 4.99 -9.43
CA SER A 937 5.05 4.32 -8.63
C SER A 937 5.01 4.78 -7.18
N VAL A 938 5.46 3.94 -6.26
CA VAL A 938 5.70 4.34 -4.87
C VAL A 938 6.89 5.28 -4.83
N VAL A 939 6.83 6.39 -4.08
CA VAL A 939 7.97 7.31 -3.94
C VAL A 939 8.97 6.77 -2.93
N ILE A 940 9.81 5.86 -3.42
CA ILE A 940 10.99 5.32 -2.75
C ILE A 940 12.20 5.48 -3.67
N ARG A 941 13.41 5.35 -3.12
CA ARG A 941 14.67 5.57 -3.86
C ARG A 941 14.66 6.87 -4.67
N THR A 942 14.21 7.94 -4.01
CA THR A 942 13.96 9.24 -4.62
C THR A 942 14.67 10.33 -3.82
N LEU A 943 15.41 11.17 -4.53
CA LEU A 943 16.01 12.38 -3.99
C LEU A 943 15.08 13.55 -4.32
N VAL A 944 14.63 14.26 -3.29
CA VAL A 944 13.81 15.47 -3.40
C VAL A 944 14.71 16.66 -3.15
N ALA A 945 14.77 17.57 -4.11
CA ALA A 945 15.59 18.77 -4.03
C ALA A 945 14.70 20.02 -4.05
N ASP A 946 14.87 20.89 -3.06
CA ASP A 946 14.26 22.21 -3.01
C ASP A 946 15.38 23.25 -2.95
N GLY A 947 15.71 23.81 -4.11
CA GLY A 947 16.93 24.57 -4.28
C GLY A 947 18.18 23.74 -4.01
N ASP A 948 18.97 24.17 -3.04
CA ASP A 948 20.18 23.45 -2.64
C ASP A 948 19.91 22.39 -1.58
N ASP A 949 18.76 22.45 -0.90
CA ASP A 949 18.42 21.52 0.16
C ASP A 949 17.90 20.23 -0.46
N VAL A 950 18.41 19.10 0.02
CA VAL A 950 18.15 17.78 -0.54
C VAL A 950 17.77 16.82 0.57
N SER A 951 16.79 15.97 0.28
CA SER A 951 16.32 14.96 1.20
C SER A 951 16.09 13.62 0.52
N ILE A 952 16.32 12.55 1.28
CA ILE A 952 16.05 11.17 0.90
C ILE A 952 15.36 10.50 2.09
N GLY A 953 14.23 9.84 1.84
CA GLY A 953 13.63 8.94 2.82
C GLY A 953 14.09 7.50 2.62
N ALA A 954 14.26 6.79 3.72
CA ALA A 954 14.47 5.35 3.73
C ALA A 954 13.86 4.71 4.97
N GLY A 955 13.43 3.47 4.86
CA GLY A 955 12.73 2.75 5.92
C GLY A 955 12.46 1.32 5.53
N GLY A 956 11.83 0.58 6.45
CA GLY A 956 11.60 -0.85 6.32
C GLY A 956 10.40 -1.28 7.14
N ALA A 957 9.88 -2.45 6.79
CA ALA A 957 8.79 -3.08 7.49
C ALA A 957 9.28 -3.67 8.82
N ILE A 958 8.75 -3.17 9.91
CA ILE A 958 8.98 -3.74 11.23
C ILE A 958 7.90 -4.78 11.48
N THR A 959 8.35 -6.02 11.64
CA THR A 959 7.54 -7.14 12.10
C THR A 959 7.98 -7.55 13.50
N TYR A 960 7.25 -8.45 14.13
CA TYR A 960 7.67 -9.00 15.42
C TYR A 960 9.05 -9.71 15.35
N LEU A 961 9.41 -10.24 14.17
CA LEU A 961 10.67 -10.94 13.90
C LEU A 961 11.84 -9.99 13.55
N SER A 962 11.60 -8.69 13.45
CA SER A 962 12.63 -7.70 13.12
C SER A 962 13.68 -7.56 14.22
N ASP A 963 14.91 -7.24 13.81
CA ASP A 963 16.05 -6.94 14.68
C ASP A 963 16.49 -5.49 14.45
N ALA A 964 16.48 -4.67 15.49
CA ALA A 964 16.68 -3.23 15.34
C ALA A 964 17.99 -2.83 14.62
N ARG A 965 19.09 -3.57 14.86
CA ARG A 965 20.38 -3.30 14.23
C ARG A 965 20.37 -3.64 12.75
N LYS A 966 19.77 -4.78 12.37
CA LYS A 966 19.63 -5.18 10.96
C LYS A 966 18.75 -4.21 10.19
N GLU A 967 17.63 -3.79 10.77
CA GLU A 967 16.71 -2.83 10.14
C GLU A 967 17.38 -1.46 9.95
N TRP A 968 18.17 -0.98 10.94
CA TRP A 968 18.96 0.24 10.77
C TRP A 968 20.02 0.11 9.66
N GLN A 969 20.74 -1.01 9.60
CA GLN A 969 21.70 -1.26 8.52
C GLN A 969 21.01 -1.28 7.15
N GLU A 970 19.81 -1.86 7.04
CA GLU A 970 19.03 -1.85 5.80
C GLU A 970 18.65 -0.42 5.37
N VAL A 971 18.28 0.44 6.31
CA VAL A 971 18.04 1.88 6.05
C VAL A 971 19.29 2.53 5.47
N LEU A 972 20.46 2.31 6.06
CA LEU A 972 21.73 2.86 5.57
C LEU A 972 22.09 2.33 4.17
N ASP A 973 21.89 1.04 3.91
CA ASP A 973 22.15 0.42 2.61
C ASP A 973 21.27 1.03 1.50
N LYS A 974 19.99 1.30 1.82
CA LYS A 974 19.05 1.97 0.90
C LYS A 974 19.48 3.40 0.57
N VAL A 975 19.96 4.16 1.56
CA VAL A 975 20.40 5.55 1.35
C VAL A 975 21.74 5.61 0.63
N THR A 976 22.70 4.74 0.98
CA THR A 976 24.04 4.68 0.37
C THR A 976 24.01 4.32 -1.13
N ALA A 977 22.91 3.71 -1.58
CA ALA A 977 22.66 3.50 -3.00
C ALA A 977 22.50 4.84 -3.76
N LEU A 978 22.03 5.90 -3.09
CA LEU A 978 21.60 7.17 -3.69
C LEU A 978 22.48 8.36 -3.31
N ALA A 979 23.03 8.40 -2.09
CA ALA A 979 23.81 9.52 -1.58
C ALA A 979 24.94 9.07 -0.64
N ASN A 980 25.80 10.01 -0.22
CA ASN A 980 26.77 9.77 0.84
C ASN A 980 26.13 10.07 2.20
N ILE A 981 26.55 9.37 3.26
CA ILE A 981 26.02 9.53 4.62
C ILE A 981 27.15 9.98 5.54
N ASP A 982 26.89 11.00 6.36
CA ASP A 982 27.70 11.33 7.54
C ASP A 982 27.14 10.50 8.70
N ALA A 983 27.86 9.42 9.03
CA ALA A 983 27.38 8.35 9.91
C ALA A 983 27.25 8.79 11.37
#